data_AF-A0AAU0RLI5-F1
#
_entry.id   AF-A0AAU0RLI5-F1
#
_cell.length_a   1.000
_cell.length_b   1.000
_cell.length_c   1.000
_cell.angle_alpha   90.00
_cell.angle_beta   90.00
_cell.angle_gamma   90.00
#
_symmetry.space_group_name_H-M   'P 1'
#
loop_
_entity.id
_entity.type
_entity.pdbx_description
1 polymer ?
#
loop_
_entity_poly.entity_id
_entity_poly.type
_entity_poly.pdbx_seq_one_letter_code
_entity_poly.pdbx_strand_id
1 'polypeptide(L)'
;MEKLLDLLKSFAGFLFYHYKGLYNELNKARDHVPLRYMISDFVSVLRSCGMFVTLHAIALLVFTVLPQGRDVLLIVVEEIAVQHHVGNLLWLLGGAFIWSVVSEYGSRYAIYVTDHSGKSLSDERVLWRKAVQKTIAQTSLLMPYFILLLGFVINYIGENTLNPNQRNWGFGIPMGCLLLLVNLVARAYFLDEKKEGPDDVILDPTSGELVSKKPSGVMSFLRLPKQEMEWCNKLIGIYNDYVFQLRKPSNFSDNINSRYEEFTEQFLNLPRAAQSEFLKDPDKMPPETIVPASFVPSPTGLIQDDKPDSMYRWIYRIPLKFYKQLHLQLKIIAITSLSIFLIVSILPIRYYEKIGAPGLVIFAFACWIGIYIGLLYVDYALLRTKPFSLRITLVVVLVLSSLLNNDHPVRYDSESNYDRRPLMSTHFDNWFEQYKSEGDHRYFFSWVKDTAGKPIPKYPVVFVCAEGGALRTGAFTSLMLSFLQESLANAQDSVYNKLHPDTSKGANIIQPVVSHPFNFKRAIYAYSGVSGGSLGIAFFNAMAYLTPDSLHKVDSLTNMTDLFFQQDYLSPVIGKMFYGDLLNLLLPFQIPAFDRAAALEKVWESGYRRVVTPDASNIFSDNFQKLYSPKNTLPALFINTTEVETGLQCWMTNVRPDSTMLLYQRRDLFNKKIRGGIRYSTVVNFSTRFPLFSPGGNLKQDDETKYHYVDGGYVENTGTGTMLEVLKTLKIKSKAFRDREIVPFVFVLSFSDSREADTKNLSFGNELSEILAGIYDTRAGRSAMAMDELRHYTEDELHGKVIQLSIGKSGSQVPLNWVLSTNSLNNLKMDIKDKWEHREFNDLRNLYILNKDVKWDY
;
A
#
# COMPACT_ATOMS: atom_id res chain seq x y z
N MET A 1 -15.68 27.99 11.66
CA MET A 1 -16.53 27.34 10.64
C MET A 1 -16.76 28.24 9.45
N GLU A 2 -17.15 29.51 9.62
CA GLU A 2 -17.34 30.48 8.52
C GLU A 2 -16.07 30.76 7.70
N LYS A 3 -14.91 30.99 8.33
CA LYS A 3 -13.62 31.14 7.60
C LYS A 3 -13.25 29.90 6.76
N LEU A 4 -13.62 28.71 7.21
CA LEU A 4 -13.42 27.46 6.47
C LEU A 4 -14.40 27.39 5.29
N LEU A 5 -15.65 27.81 5.50
CA LEU A 5 -16.68 27.87 4.46
C LEU A 5 -16.32 28.88 3.37
N ASP A 6 -15.77 30.03 3.73
CA ASP A 6 -15.32 31.06 2.78
C ASP A 6 -14.03 30.67 2.06
N LEU A 7 -13.09 30.01 2.76
CA LEU A 7 -11.92 29.42 2.12
C LEU A 7 -12.34 28.33 1.14
N LEU A 8 -13.27 27.45 1.53
CA LEU A 8 -13.84 26.40 0.66
C LEU A 8 -14.61 27.00 -0.51
N LYS A 9 -15.37 28.10 -0.33
CA LYS A 9 -16.06 28.80 -1.42
C LYS A 9 -15.11 29.49 -2.38
N SER A 10 -14.05 30.13 -1.89
CA SER A 10 -13.01 30.75 -2.71
C SER A 10 -12.18 29.71 -3.46
N PHE A 11 -11.80 28.63 -2.77
CA PHE A 11 -11.12 27.46 -3.32
C PHE A 11 -11.97 26.74 -4.36
N ALA A 12 -13.27 26.55 -4.08
CA ALA A 12 -14.25 26.05 -5.03
C ALA A 12 -14.39 27.01 -6.22
N GLY A 13 -14.56 28.31 -5.99
CA GLY A 13 -14.62 29.31 -7.07
C GLY A 13 -13.40 29.29 -7.99
N PHE A 14 -12.22 29.03 -7.43
CA PHE A 14 -10.95 28.92 -8.16
C PHE A 14 -10.81 27.59 -8.93
N LEU A 15 -11.12 26.45 -8.32
CA LEU A 15 -11.12 25.13 -8.98
C LEU A 15 -12.24 25.00 -10.03
N PHE A 16 -13.42 25.56 -9.74
CA PHE A 16 -14.63 25.45 -10.55
C PHE A 16 -14.85 26.64 -11.51
N TYR A 17 -13.93 27.61 -11.59
CA TYR A 17 -14.01 28.68 -12.59
C TYR A 17 -14.15 28.12 -14.02
N HIS A 18 -13.43 27.04 -14.33
CA HIS A 18 -13.49 26.35 -15.62
C HIS A 18 -14.80 25.54 -15.78
N TYR A 19 -15.34 25.00 -14.68
CA TYR A 19 -16.65 24.33 -14.69
C TYR A 19 -17.81 25.29 -14.99
N LYS A 20 -17.65 26.60 -14.80
CA LYS A 20 -18.66 27.59 -15.21
C LYS A 20 -18.90 27.56 -16.73
N GLY A 21 -17.85 27.39 -17.53
CA GLY A 21 -17.98 27.27 -18.99
C GLY A 21 -18.72 25.99 -19.41
N LEU A 22 -18.34 24.88 -18.79
CA LEU A 22 -18.92 23.56 -19.00
C LEU A 22 -20.38 23.50 -18.54
N TYR A 23 -20.71 24.11 -17.40
CA TYR A 23 -22.08 24.28 -16.91
C TYR A 23 -22.93 25.11 -17.88
N ASN A 24 -22.37 26.17 -18.47
CA ASN A 24 -23.07 26.96 -19.47
C ASN A 24 -23.36 26.16 -20.75
N GLU A 25 -22.42 25.34 -21.22
CA GLU A 25 -22.63 24.43 -22.36
C GLU A 25 -23.70 23.37 -22.06
N LEU A 26 -23.63 22.72 -20.89
CA LEU A 26 -24.65 21.77 -20.46
C LEU A 26 -26.03 22.40 -20.35
N ASN A 27 -26.12 23.61 -19.79
CA ASN A 27 -27.39 24.32 -19.68
C ASN A 27 -27.98 24.67 -21.04
N LYS A 28 -27.15 25.11 -22.00
CA LYS A 28 -27.61 25.36 -23.38
C LYS A 28 -28.07 24.08 -24.06
N ALA A 29 -27.37 22.97 -23.84
CA ALA A 29 -27.69 21.69 -24.47
C ALA A 29 -28.88 20.95 -23.81
N ARG A 30 -29.29 21.38 -22.62
CA ARG A 30 -30.42 20.83 -21.87
C ARG A 30 -31.77 21.27 -22.43
N ASP A 31 -31.81 22.43 -23.09
CA ASP A 31 -33.05 23.01 -23.59
C ASP A 31 -33.82 21.97 -24.42
N HIS A 32 -35.10 21.75 -24.08
CA HIS A 32 -36.01 20.78 -24.72
C HIS A 32 -35.75 19.28 -24.46
N VAL A 33 -34.77 18.91 -23.61
CA VAL A 33 -34.55 17.50 -23.22
C VAL A 33 -35.18 17.16 -21.86
N PRO A 34 -36.10 16.16 -21.78
CA PRO A 34 -36.68 15.72 -20.51
C PRO A 34 -35.65 15.14 -19.53
N LEU A 35 -35.83 15.42 -18.22
CA LEU A 35 -34.89 15.01 -17.15
C LEU A 35 -34.56 13.50 -17.13
N ARG A 36 -35.55 12.64 -17.41
CA ARG A 36 -35.34 11.18 -17.50
C ARG A 36 -34.27 10.83 -18.55
N TYR A 37 -34.33 11.45 -19.72
CA TYR A 37 -33.35 11.23 -20.78
C TYR A 37 -32.01 11.86 -20.43
N MET A 38 -32.02 13.01 -19.75
CA MET A 38 -30.77 13.62 -19.28
C MET A 38 -29.97 12.68 -18.37
N ILE A 39 -30.64 12.09 -17.37
CA ILE A 39 -30.02 11.15 -16.42
C ILE A 39 -29.59 9.87 -17.15
N SER A 40 -30.47 9.31 -17.99
CA SER A 40 -30.15 8.10 -18.77
C SER A 40 -28.94 8.30 -19.68
N ASP A 41 -28.84 9.46 -20.33
CA ASP A 41 -27.72 9.77 -21.21
C ASP A 41 -26.43 9.99 -20.43
N PHE A 42 -26.50 10.69 -19.29
CA PHE A 42 -25.37 10.84 -18.38
C PHE A 42 -24.82 9.49 -17.90
N VAL A 43 -25.68 8.62 -17.37
CA VAL A 43 -25.29 7.29 -16.88
C VAL A 43 -24.71 6.43 -18.01
N SER A 44 -25.27 6.53 -19.21
CA SER A 44 -24.81 5.76 -20.36
C SER A 44 -23.42 6.20 -20.84
N VAL A 45 -23.13 7.51 -20.89
CA VAL A 45 -21.78 8.01 -21.19
C VAL A 45 -20.81 7.66 -20.04
N LEU A 46 -21.24 7.78 -18.80
CA LEU A 46 -20.41 7.43 -17.65
C LEU A 46 -20.01 5.94 -17.68
N ARG A 47 -20.94 5.06 -18.09
CA ARG A 47 -20.69 3.62 -18.29
C ARG A 47 -19.64 3.37 -19.38
N SER A 48 -19.63 4.15 -20.46
CA SER A 48 -18.58 4.08 -21.49
C SER A 48 -17.18 4.31 -20.92
N CYS A 49 -17.06 5.17 -19.89
CA CYS A 49 -15.83 5.45 -19.16
C CYS A 49 -15.66 4.60 -17.87
N GLY A 50 -16.47 3.56 -17.67
CA GLY A 50 -16.62 2.89 -16.37
C GLY A 50 -15.30 2.52 -15.68
N MET A 51 -14.34 1.92 -16.40
CA MET A 51 -13.04 1.55 -15.82
C MET A 51 -12.21 2.75 -15.37
N PHE A 52 -12.26 3.87 -16.10
CA PHE A 52 -11.55 5.10 -15.71
C PHE A 52 -12.17 5.68 -14.44
N VAL A 53 -13.50 5.69 -14.35
CA VAL A 53 -14.23 6.13 -13.15
C VAL A 53 -13.88 5.24 -11.97
N THR A 54 -13.85 3.92 -12.16
CA THR A 54 -13.44 2.95 -11.12
C THR A 54 -12.03 3.21 -10.62
N LEU A 55 -11.07 3.46 -11.51
CA LEU A 55 -9.68 3.75 -11.10
C LEU A 55 -9.57 5.06 -10.31
N HIS A 56 -10.31 6.10 -10.69
CA HIS A 56 -10.38 7.34 -9.91
C HIS A 56 -11.07 7.13 -8.55
N ALA A 57 -12.14 6.31 -8.49
CA ALA A 57 -12.82 5.99 -7.24
C ALA A 57 -11.91 5.20 -6.28
N ILE A 58 -11.12 4.24 -6.81
CA ILE A 58 -10.10 3.52 -6.04
C ILE A 58 -9.05 4.51 -5.53
N ALA A 59 -8.53 5.40 -6.37
CA ALA A 59 -7.54 6.38 -5.95
C ALA A 59 -8.11 7.34 -4.88
N LEU A 60 -9.36 7.78 -5.02
CA LEU A 60 -10.06 8.57 -4.02
C LEU A 60 -10.12 7.82 -2.68
N LEU A 61 -10.52 6.55 -2.69
CA LEU A 61 -10.57 5.71 -1.49
C LEU A 61 -9.17 5.54 -0.87
N VAL A 62 -8.15 5.29 -1.68
CA VAL A 62 -6.75 5.15 -1.23
C VAL A 62 -6.27 6.41 -0.52
N PHE A 63 -6.42 7.59 -1.14
CA PHE A 63 -5.85 8.83 -0.58
C PHE A 63 -6.71 9.51 0.48
N THR A 64 -7.98 9.12 0.65
CA THR A 64 -8.90 9.78 1.61
C THR A 64 -9.38 8.88 2.75
N VAL A 65 -9.58 7.58 2.50
CA VAL A 65 -10.17 6.64 3.47
C VAL A 65 -9.10 5.74 4.08
N LEU A 66 -8.21 5.16 3.25
CA LEU A 66 -7.19 4.24 3.76
C LEU A 66 -6.10 5.01 4.53
N PRO A 67 -5.84 4.68 5.82
CA PRO A 67 -4.81 5.34 6.62
C PRO A 67 -3.44 5.32 5.93
N GLN A 68 -3.10 4.22 5.26
CA GLN A 68 -1.79 4.08 4.64
C GLN A 68 -1.65 4.89 3.35
N GLY A 69 -2.72 5.07 2.57
CA GLY A 69 -2.67 5.97 1.40
C GLY A 69 -2.62 7.44 1.82
N ARG A 70 -3.18 7.77 2.98
CA ARG A 70 -3.00 9.06 3.64
C ARG A 70 -1.55 9.28 4.10
N ASP A 71 -0.91 8.26 4.67
CA ASP A 71 0.50 8.31 5.09
C ASP A 71 1.44 8.53 3.90
N VAL A 72 1.13 8.00 2.71
CA VAL A 72 1.89 8.29 1.49
C VAL A 72 1.93 9.80 1.21
N LEU A 73 0.82 10.53 1.36
CA LEU A 73 0.83 11.98 1.20
C LEU A 73 1.57 12.69 2.34
N LEU A 74 1.52 12.14 3.55
CA LEU A 74 2.24 12.66 4.71
C LEU A 74 3.76 12.59 4.53
N ILE A 75 4.29 11.56 3.86
CA ILE A 75 5.73 11.47 3.52
C ILE A 75 6.20 12.72 2.77
N VAL A 76 5.39 13.23 1.81
CA VAL A 76 5.71 14.45 1.06
C VAL A 76 5.72 15.68 1.98
N VAL A 77 4.76 15.76 2.90
CA VAL A 77 4.64 16.85 3.88
C VAL A 77 5.85 16.86 4.81
N GLU A 78 6.22 15.71 5.36
CA GLU A 78 7.31 15.57 6.32
C GLU A 78 8.68 15.81 5.68
N GLU A 79 8.90 15.33 4.45
CA GLU A 79 10.13 15.58 3.69
C GLU A 79 10.36 17.10 3.53
N ILE A 80 9.31 17.86 3.25
CA ILE A 80 9.38 19.32 3.10
C ILE A 80 9.52 20.02 4.45
N ALA A 81 8.66 19.65 5.41
CA ALA A 81 8.55 20.34 6.69
C ALA A 81 9.73 20.09 7.64
N VAL A 82 10.33 18.90 7.56
CA VAL A 82 11.36 18.44 8.50
C VAL A 82 12.70 18.27 7.79
N GLN A 83 12.72 17.64 6.62
CA GLN A 83 13.98 17.32 5.93
C GLN A 83 14.43 18.43 4.97
N HIS A 84 13.56 19.39 4.64
CA HIS A 84 13.81 20.44 3.64
C HIS A 84 14.18 19.89 2.25
N HIS A 85 13.69 18.69 1.92
CA HIS A 85 13.82 18.08 0.60
C HIS A 85 12.48 18.14 -0.15
N VAL A 86 12.53 18.08 -1.49
CA VAL A 86 11.35 18.19 -2.37
C VAL A 86 11.27 17.04 -3.38
N GLY A 87 12.02 15.96 -3.17
CA GLY A 87 12.14 14.86 -4.12
C GLY A 87 10.80 14.18 -4.39
N ASN A 88 10.09 13.76 -3.33
CA ASN A 88 8.79 13.13 -3.50
C ASN A 88 7.73 14.10 -4.04
N LEU A 89 7.85 15.40 -3.77
CA LEU A 89 6.96 16.41 -4.34
C LEU A 89 7.11 16.50 -5.86
N LEU A 90 8.33 16.48 -6.38
CA LEU A 90 8.56 16.52 -7.83
C LEU A 90 7.98 15.29 -8.53
N TRP A 91 8.17 14.10 -7.95
CA TRP A 91 7.56 12.86 -8.48
C TRP A 91 6.03 12.88 -8.41
N LEU A 92 5.46 13.41 -7.32
CA LEU A 92 4.02 13.57 -7.16
C LEU A 92 3.43 14.51 -8.21
N LEU A 93 4.06 15.68 -8.43
CA LEU A 93 3.59 16.67 -9.41
C LEU A 93 3.70 16.15 -10.85
N GLY A 94 4.84 15.54 -11.20
CA GLY A 94 5.05 14.93 -12.51
C GLY A 94 4.06 13.79 -12.78
N GLY A 95 3.86 12.92 -11.79
CA GLY A 95 2.88 11.83 -11.86
C GLY A 95 1.45 12.36 -12.00
N ALA A 96 1.06 13.38 -11.24
CA ALA A 96 -0.28 13.96 -11.29
C ALA A 96 -0.57 14.60 -12.65
N PHE A 97 0.42 15.26 -13.26
CA PHE A 97 0.32 15.76 -14.63
C PHE A 97 0.09 14.66 -15.65
N ILE A 98 0.88 13.59 -15.61
CA ILE A 98 0.75 12.47 -16.55
C ILE A 98 -0.58 11.75 -16.34
N TRP A 99 -0.98 11.51 -15.09
CA TRP A 99 -2.26 10.89 -14.75
C TRP A 99 -3.44 11.72 -15.29
N SER A 100 -3.40 13.04 -15.15
CA SER A 100 -4.40 13.97 -15.70
C SER A 100 -4.56 13.85 -17.22
N VAL A 101 -3.45 13.99 -17.95
CA VAL A 101 -3.44 13.94 -19.43
C VAL A 101 -3.93 12.60 -19.95
N VAL A 102 -3.48 11.49 -19.35
CA VAL A 102 -3.84 10.14 -19.75
C VAL A 102 -5.31 9.83 -19.40
N SER A 103 -5.84 10.38 -18.31
CA SER A 103 -7.24 10.22 -17.90
C SER A 103 -8.23 10.93 -18.81
N GLU A 104 -7.92 12.16 -19.23
CA GLU A 104 -8.72 12.89 -20.22
C GLU A 104 -8.76 12.15 -21.54
N TYR A 105 -7.58 11.85 -22.09
CA TYR A 105 -7.45 11.19 -23.38
C TYR A 105 -8.15 9.82 -23.38
N GLY A 106 -7.95 9.05 -22.31
CA GLY A 106 -8.54 7.73 -22.15
C GLY A 106 -10.05 7.75 -22.05
N SER A 107 -10.61 8.69 -21.29
CA SER A 107 -12.07 8.86 -21.18
C SER A 107 -12.68 9.23 -22.53
N ARG A 108 -12.06 10.19 -23.24
CA ARG A 108 -12.49 10.63 -24.57
C ARG A 108 -12.43 9.50 -25.60
N TYR A 109 -11.33 8.76 -25.63
CA TYR A 109 -11.17 7.61 -26.52
C TYR A 109 -12.18 6.48 -26.22
N ALA A 110 -12.41 6.17 -24.94
CA ALA A 110 -13.39 5.16 -24.53
C ALA A 110 -14.82 5.51 -24.97
N ILE A 111 -15.18 6.79 -24.89
CA ILE A 111 -16.45 7.30 -25.43
C ILE A 111 -16.51 7.08 -26.94
N TYR A 112 -15.48 7.51 -27.68
CA TYR A 112 -15.46 7.39 -29.15
C TYR A 112 -15.66 5.97 -29.66
N VAL A 113 -15.12 4.97 -28.97
CA VAL A 113 -15.22 3.56 -29.41
C VAL A 113 -16.50 2.87 -28.97
N THR A 114 -17.15 3.33 -27.90
CA THR A 114 -18.33 2.65 -27.33
C THR A 114 -19.66 3.33 -27.64
N ASP A 115 -19.68 4.66 -27.80
CA ASP A 115 -20.92 5.41 -28.01
C ASP A 115 -21.36 5.40 -29.48
N HIS A 116 -22.42 4.65 -29.75
CA HIS A 116 -23.04 4.47 -31.07
C HIS A 116 -24.50 4.97 -31.10
N SER A 117 -24.85 5.87 -30.17
CA SER A 117 -26.23 6.31 -29.95
C SER A 117 -26.76 7.30 -31.01
N GLY A 118 -25.91 7.85 -31.87
CA GLY A 118 -26.23 8.98 -32.75
C GLY A 118 -27.44 8.77 -33.67
N LYS A 119 -27.74 7.53 -34.06
CA LYS A 119 -28.89 7.20 -34.93
C LYS A 119 -30.21 6.98 -34.20
N SER A 120 -30.15 6.84 -32.87
CA SER A 120 -31.31 6.51 -32.02
C SER A 120 -31.85 7.70 -31.23
N LEU A 121 -31.17 8.85 -31.32
CA LEU A 121 -31.45 10.06 -30.55
C LEU A 121 -32.02 11.15 -31.46
N SER A 122 -32.88 12.01 -30.91
CA SER A 122 -33.28 13.26 -31.56
C SER A 122 -32.09 14.24 -31.60
N ASP A 123 -32.14 15.24 -32.49
CA ASP A 123 -31.06 16.22 -32.64
C ASP A 123 -30.75 16.96 -31.33
N GLU A 124 -31.78 17.32 -30.57
CA GLU A 124 -31.66 17.92 -29.22
C GLU A 124 -30.94 16.98 -28.25
N ARG A 125 -31.29 15.69 -28.25
CA ARG A 125 -30.63 14.68 -27.41
C ARG A 125 -29.20 14.41 -27.86
N VAL A 126 -28.89 14.51 -29.15
CA VAL A 126 -27.52 14.42 -29.68
C VAL A 126 -26.67 15.57 -29.17
N LEU A 127 -27.20 16.80 -29.13
CA LEU A 127 -26.52 17.96 -28.56
C LEU A 127 -26.26 17.78 -27.06
N TRP A 128 -27.27 17.35 -26.29
CA TRP A 128 -27.11 17.00 -24.87
C TRP A 128 -26.04 15.92 -24.66
N ARG A 129 -26.11 14.83 -25.45
CA ARG A 129 -25.18 13.71 -25.37
C ARG A 129 -23.73 14.15 -25.60
N LYS A 130 -23.48 14.99 -26.61
CA LYS A 130 -22.16 15.56 -26.90
C LYS A 130 -21.65 16.44 -25.75
N ALA A 131 -22.51 17.29 -25.18
CA ALA A 131 -22.14 18.12 -24.04
C ALA A 131 -21.76 17.29 -22.80
N VAL A 132 -22.48 16.19 -22.56
CA VAL A 132 -22.18 15.22 -21.48
C VAL A 132 -20.84 14.51 -21.72
N GLN A 133 -20.56 14.05 -22.95
CA GLN A 133 -19.29 13.40 -23.29
C GLN A 133 -18.10 14.31 -23.05
N LYS A 134 -18.19 15.54 -23.55
CA LYS A 134 -17.20 16.59 -23.35
C LYS A 134 -16.99 16.86 -21.86
N THR A 135 -18.09 17.00 -21.12
CA THR A 135 -18.07 17.20 -19.66
C THR A 135 -17.30 16.09 -18.94
N ILE A 136 -17.59 14.83 -19.24
CA ILE A 136 -16.97 13.68 -18.57
C ILE A 136 -15.48 13.62 -18.87
N ALA A 137 -15.07 13.83 -20.13
CA ALA A 137 -13.65 13.85 -20.49
C ALA A 137 -12.90 15.00 -19.79
N GLN A 138 -13.45 16.22 -19.80
CA GLN A 138 -12.87 17.39 -19.14
C GLN A 138 -12.82 17.25 -17.61
N THR A 139 -13.81 16.57 -17.03
CA THR A 139 -13.82 16.25 -15.59
C THR A 139 -12.68 15.28 -15.25
N SER A 140 -12.43 14.27 -16.09
CA SER A 140 -11.32 13.32 -15.91
C SER A 140 -9.94 13.98 -15.97
N LEU A 141 -9.78 15.10 -16.69
CA LEU A 141 -8.53 15.88 -16.69
C LEU A 141 -8.22 16.44 -15.29
N LEU A 142 -9.23 16.94 -14.59
CA LEU A 142 -9.05 17.65 -13.32
C LEU A 142 -9.15 16.71 -12.10
N MET A 143 -9.72 15.52 -12.28
CA MET A 143 -10.01 14.57 -11.20
C MET A 143 -8.77 14.16 -10.38
N PRO A 144 -7.60 13.85 -10.97
CA PRO A 144 -6.40 13.52 -10.20
C PRO A 144 -5.99 14.60 -9.19
N TYR A 145 -6.03 15.87 -9.60
CA TYR A 145 -5.68 16.99 -8.71
C TYR A 145 -6.69 17.16 -7.58
N PHE A 146 -7.99 17.01 -7.89
CA PHE A 146 -9.03 17.07 -6.88
C PHE A 146 -8.84 15.98 -5.82
N ILE A 147 -8.56 14.74 -6.24
CA ILE A 147 -8.31 13.61 -5.33
C ILE A 147 -7.11 13.91 -4.42
N LEU A 148 -5.99 14.35 -4.99
CA LEU A 148 -4.78 14.64 -4.21
C LEU A 148 -4.99 15.82 -3.25
N LEU A 149 -5.60 16.91 -3.72
CA LEU A 149 -5.90 18.08 -2.88
C LEU A 149 -6.83 17.72 -1.72
N LEU A 150 -7.88 16.93 -1.98
CA LEU A 150 -8.78 16.45 -0.94
C LEU A 150 -8.04 15.55 0.07
N GLY A 151 -7.16 14.66 -0.41
CA GLY A 151 -6.29 13.85 0.45
C GLY A 151 -5.40 14.70 1.37
N PHE A 152 -4.76 15.76 0.83
CA PHE A 152 -3.99 16.71 1.64
C PHE A 152 -4.85 17.47 2.66
N VAL A 153 -6.06 17.90 2.28
CA VAL A 153 -6.99 18.60 3.20
C VAL A 153 -7.41 17.68 4.35
N ILE A 154 -7.80 16.44 4.05
CA ILE A 154 -8.20 15.46 5.07
C ILE A 154 -7.03 15.16 6.01
N ASN A 155 -5.82 15.03 5.46
CA ASN A 155 -4.61 14.89 6.26
C ASN A 155 -4.34 16.11 7.13
N TYR A 156 -4.41 17.32 6.60
CA TYR A 156 -4.22 18.55 7.37
C TYR A 156 -5.18 18.65 8.57
N ILE A 157 -6.44 18.24 8.41
CA ILE A 157 -7.45 18.26 9.47
C ILE A 157 -7.14 17.20 10.55
N GLY A 158 -6.64 16.03 10.15
CA GLY A 158 -6.28 14.95 11.07
C GLY A 158 -4.90 15.09 11.72
N GLU A 159 -4.03 15.95 11.17
CA GLU A 159 -2.62 16.05 11.52
C GLU A 159 -2.40 16.94 12.76
N ASN A 160 -2.07 16.29 13.88
CA ASN A 160 -1.87 16.92 15.18
C ASN A 160 -0.43 16.74 15.72
N THR A 161 0.47 16.15 14.93
CA THR A 161 1.82 15.75 15.36
C THR A 161 2.87 16.80 14.98
N LEU A 162 2.66 17.50 13.87
CA LEU A 162 3.55 18.57 13.41
C LEU A 162 3.29 19.88 14.17
N ASN A 163 4.36 20.64 14.43
CA ASN A 163 4.21 21.98 14.99
C ASN A 163 3.47 22.91 13.99
N PRO A 164 2.86 24.02 14.45
CA PRO A 164 2.02 24.86 13.58
C PRO A 164 2.73 25.37 12.31
N ASN A 165 4.03 25.69 12.40
CA ASN A 165 4.81 26.18 11.26
C ASN A 165 5.11 25.04 10.27
N GLN A 166 5.56 23.89 10.77
CA GLN A 166 5.80 22.69 9.97
C GLN A 166 4.52 22.22 9.28
N ARG A 167 3.39 22.23 9.98
CA ARG A 167 2.10 21.87 9.41
C ARG A 167 1.68 22.85 8.31
N ASN A 168 1.81 24.15 8.53
CA ASN A 168 1.41 25.13 7.52
C ASN A 168 2.31 25.10 6.27
N TRP A 169 3.62 25.01 6.42
CA TRP A 169 4.55 24.92 5.28
C TRP A 169 4.52 23.56 4.59
N GLY A 170 4.52 22.48 5.37
CA GLY A 170 4.52 21.11 4.88
C GLY A 170 3.29 20.78 4.03
N PHE A 171 2.11 21.27 4.40
CA PHE A 171 0.90 21.12 3.57
C PHE A 171 0.73 22.25 2.55
N GLY A 172 1.11 23.48 2.91
CA GLY A 172 0.95 24.65 2.06
C GLY A 172 1.75 24.59 0.76
N ILE A 173 2.99 24.11 0.80
CA ILE A 173 3.85 23.99 -0.39
C ILE A 173 3.27 22.98 -1.39
N PRO A 174 3.03 21.68 -1.04
CA PRO A 174 2.42 20.72 -1.96
C PRO A 174 1.07 21.17 -2.52
N MET A 175 0.18 21.69 -1.66
CA MET A 175 -1.13 22.17 -2.10
C MET A 175 -1.00 23.37 -3.05
N GLY A 176 -0.12 24.33 -2.74
CA GLY A 176 0.16 25.48 -3.60
C GLY A 176 0.71 25.06 -4.96
N CYS A 177 1.67 24.13 -4.99
CA CYS A 177 2.21 23.59 -6.23
C CYS A 177 1.16 22.83 -7.04
N LEU A 178 0.32 22.01 -6.41
CA LEU A 178 -0.79 21.31 -7.09
C LEU A 178 -1.82 22.29 -7.65
N LEU A 179 -2.15 23.35 -6.91
CA LEU A 179 -3.05 24.41 -7.35
C LEU A 179 -2.49 25.19 -8.54
N LEU A 180 -1.19 25.49 -8.51
CA LEU A 180 -0.52 26.11 -9.64
C LEU A 180 -0.53 25.17 -10.85
N LEU A 181 -0.22 23.89 -10.65
CA LEU A 181 -0.19 22.89 -11.71
C LEU A 181 -1.57 22.68 -12.36
N VAL A 182 -2.64 22.52 -11.56
CA VAL A 182 -4.00 22.37 -12.11
C VAL A 182 -4.43 23.62 -12.87
N ASN A 183 -4.02 24.82 -12.44
CA ASN A 183 -4.30 26.05 -13.18
C ASN A 183 -3.54 26.13 -14.49
N LEU A 184 -2.26 25.75 -14.51
CA LEU A 184 -1.48 25.69 -15.73
C LEU A 184 -2.10 24.70 -16.72
N VAL A 185 -2.47 23.50 -16.26
CA VAL A 185 -3.13 22.47 -17.07
C VAL A 185 -4.48 22.93 -17.58
N ALA A 186 -5.33 23.48 -16.71
CA ALA A 186 -6.64 23.99 -17.10
C ALA A 186 -6.52 25.12 -18.12
N ARG A 187 -5.65 26.12 -17.87
CA ARG A 187 -5.42 27.21 -18.83
C ARG A 187 -4.89 26.67 -20.16
N ALA A 188 -3.91 25.78 -20.12
CA ALA A 188 -3.32 25.20 -21.33
C ALA A 188 -4.30 24.34 -22.13
N TYR A 189 -5.28 23.70 -21.49
CA TYR A 189 -6.29 22.88 -22.17
C TYR A 189 -7.48 23.72 -22.66
N PHE A 190 -8.11 24.52 -21.78
CA PHE A 190 -9.35 25.25 -22.09
C PHE A 190 -9.13 26.54 -22.91
N LEU A 191 -7.99 27.24 -22.79
CA LEU A 191 -7.71 28.40 -23.66
C LEU A 191 -7.41 27.97 -25.09
N ASP A 192 -6.78 26.81 -25.21
CA ASP A 192 -6.40 26.23 -26.48
C ASP A 192 -7.60 25.67 -27.25
N GLU A 193 -8.60 25.15 -26.52
CA GLU A 193 -9.91 24.80 -27.07
C GLU A 193 -10.66 26.04 -27.62
N LYS A 194 -10.61 27.18 -26.92
CA LYS A 194 -11.23 28.43 -27.42
C LYS A 194 -10.56 29.01 -28.67
N LYS A 195 -9.37 28.54 -29.04
CA LYS A 195 -8.69 28.91 -30.29
C LYS A 195 -9.16 28.09 -31.50
N GLU A 196 -10.26 27.35 -31.40
CA GLU A 196 -11.02 26.70 -32.50
C GLU A 196 -11.59 27.69 -33.55
N GLY A 197 -10.84 28.74 -33.91
CA GLY A 197 -10.98 29.39 -35.21
C GLY A 197 -10.39 28.49 -36.30
N PRO A 198 -10.70 28.73 -37.59
CA PRO A 198 -10.18 27.92 -38.69
C PRO A 198 -8.65 27.87 -38.61
N ASP A 199 -8.08 26.66 -38.55
CA ASP A 199 -6.63 26.47 -38.65
C ASP A 199 -6.13 27.18 -39.91
N ASP A 200 -5.05 27.97 -39.80
CA ASP A 200 -4.33 28.47 -40.97
C ASP A 200 -3.92 27.25 -41.82
N VAL A 201 -4.56 27.07 -42.97
CA VAL A 201 -4.22 26.02 -43.92
C VAL A 201 -3.03 26.50 -44.73
N ILE A 202 -1.92 25.77 -44.66
CA ILE A 202 -0.67 26.12 -45.32
C ILE A 202 -0.35 25.03 -46.35
N LEU A 203 0.11 25.41 -47.54
CA LEU A 203 0.63 24.45 -48.52
C LEU A 203 1.91 23.79 -47.98
N ASP A 204 1.93 22.46 -47.95
CA ASP A 204 3.15 21.70 -47.71
C ASP A 204 4.09 21.85 -48.92
N PRO A 205 5.29 22.46 -48.77
CA PRO A 205 6.21 22.71 -49.87
C PRO A 205 6.77 21.45 -50.52
N THR A 206 6.60 20.27 -49.91
CA THR A 206 7.08 18.98 -50.40
C THR A 206 6.01 18.09 -51.02
N SER A 207 4.76 18.16 -50.54
CA SER A 207 3.66 17.31 -51.01
C SER A 207 2.59 18.05 -51.81
N GLY A 208 2.56 19.38 -51.76
CA GLY A 208 1.53 20.20 -52.41
C GLY A 208 0.15 20.11 -51.74
N GLU A 209 0.00 19.34 -50.67
CA GLU A 209 -1.26 19.21 -49.93
C GLU A 209 -1.49 20.41 -48.99
N LEU A 210 -2.76 20.77 -48.82
CA LEU A 210 -3.23 21.75 -47.85
C LEU A 210 -3.13 21.15 -46.45
N VAL A 211 -2.15 21.58 -45.64
CA VAL A 211 -1.90 21.06 -44.28
C VAL A 211 -2.22 22.11 -43.24
N SER A 212 -3.01 21.74 -42.22
CA SER A 212 -3.29 22.60 -41.06
C SER A 212 -1.98 22.92 -40.30
N LYS A 213 -1.75 24.20 -39.97
CA LYS A 213 -0.64 24.64 -39.11
C LYS A 213 -0.56 23.79 -37.83
N LYS A 214 0.62 23.23 -37.52
CA LYS A 214 0.80 22.40 -36.32
C LYS A 214 0.43 23.21 -35.07
N PRO A 215 -0.46 22.69 -34.20
CA PRO A 215 -0.85 23.41 -33.00
C PRO A 215 0.37 23.61 -32.08
N SER A 216 0.56 24.84 -31.57
CA SER A 216 1.65 25.20 -30.68
C SER A 216 1.18 25.22 -29.22
N GLY A 217 1.97 24.61 -28.32
CA GLY A 217 1.65 24.53 -26.88
C GLY A 217 1.86 23.13 -26.30
N VAL A 218 2.00 23.02 -24.98
CA VAL A 218 2.28 21.74 -24.28
C VAL A 218 1.13 20.73 -24.42
N MET A 219 -0.11 21.22 -24.55
CA MET A 219 -1.32 20.40 -24.75
C MET A 219 -1.70 20.18 -26.21
N SER A 220 -0.91 20.69 -27.17
CA SER A 220 -1.21 20.54 -28.60
C SER A 220 -1.23 19.07 -29.04
N PHE A 221 -0.51 18.21 -28.33
CA PHE A 221 -0.52 16.77 -28.50
C PHE A 221 -1.91 16.15 -28.34
N LEU A 222 -2.83 16.73 -27.56
CA LEU A 222 -4.19 16.18 -27.36
C LEU A 222 -5.17 16.57 -28.47
N ARG A 223 -4.77 17.43 -29.42
CA ARG A 223 -5.67 17.87 -30.50
C ARG A 223 -5.73 16.88 -31.65
N LEU A 224 -6.90 16.75 -32.24
CA LEU A 224 -7.13 15.97 -33.44
C LEU A 224 -7.28 16.90 -34.66
N PRO A 225 -6.87 16.47 -35.86
CA PRO A 225 -7.20 17.19 -37.09
C PRO A 225 -8.72 17.37 -37.22
N LYS A 226 -9.18 18.49 -37.79
CA LYS A 226 -10.60 18.82 -37.92
C LYS A 226 -11.45 17.66 -38.45
N GLN A 227 -10.98 16.98 -39.49
CA GLN A 227 -11.66 15.84 -40.09
C GLN A 227 -11.77 14.64 -39.14
N GLU A 228 -10.72 14.28 -38.40
CA GLU A 228 -10.80 13.20 -37.40
C GLU A 228 -11.76 13.58 -36.26
N MET A 229 -11.70 14.84 -35.82
CA MET A 229 -12.52 15.38 -34.74
C MET A 229 -14.02 15.37 -35.08
N GLU A 230 -14.40 15.86 -36.26
CA GLU A 230 -15.79 15.84 -36.74
C GLU A 230 -16.36 14.43 -36.74
N TRP A 231 -15.57 13.45 -37.20
CA TRP A 231 -15.99 12.05 -37.28
C TRP A 231 -16.01 11.35 -35.92
N CYS A 232 -15.15 11.71 -34.97
CA CYS A 232 -15.27 11.24 -33.59
C CYS A 232 -16.56 11.75 -32.93
N ASN A 233 -17.02 12.96 -33.30
CA ASN A 233 -18.22 13.58 -32.76
C ASN A 233 -19.54 13.11 -33.41
N LYS A 234 -19.52 12.21 -34.42
CA LYS A 234 -20.75 11.71 -35.07
C LYS A 234 -21.54 10.67 -34.24
N LEU A 235 -21.06 10.26 -33.06
CA LEU A 235 -21.73 9.29 -32.17
C LEU A 235 -22.06 7.93 -32.84
N ILE A 236 -21.21 7.48 -33.76
CA ILE A 236 -21.42 6.24 -34.53
C ILE A 236 -20.63 5.04 -33.99
N GLY A 237 -19.75 5.26 -33.00
CA GLY A 237 -18.68 4.34 -32.63
C GLY A 237 -17.62 4.28 -33.73
N ILE A 238 -16.44 4.85 -33.49
CA ILE A 238 -15.45 5.14 -34.56
C ILE A 238 -14.94 3.92 -35.35
N TYR A 239 -15.15 2.70 -34.86
CA TYR A 239 -14.77 1.46 -35.58
C TYR A 239 -15.94 0.67 -36.13
N ASN A 240 -17.18 1.11 -35.89
CA ASN A 240 -18.37 0.54 -36.47
C ASN A 240 -18.50 0.97 -37.93
N ASP A 241 -19.29 0.21 -38.69
CA ASP A 241 -19.59 0.59 -40.06
C ASP A 241 -20.51 1.82 -40.09
N TYR A 242 -20.16 2.79 -40.94
CA TYR A 242 -21.00 3.95 -41.17
C TYR A 242 -22.15 3.58 -42.11
N VAL A 243 -23.35 3.47 -41.54
CA VAL A 243 -24.57 3.25 -42.33
C VAL A 243 -25.27 4.59 -42.62
N PHE A 244 -25.42 4.95 -43.88
CA PHE A 244 -26.31 6.03 -44.31
C PHE A 244 -27.61 5.43 -44.83
N GLN A 245 -28.75 6.02 -44.48
CA GLN A 245 -30.06 5.51 -44.89
C GLN A 245 -30.92 6.65 -45.40
N LEU A 246 -31.53 6.46 -46.57
CA LEU A 246 -32.58 7.37 -47.03
C LEU A 246 -33.86 7.12 -46.24
N ARG A 247 -34.59 8.20 -45.92
CA ARG A 247 -35.90 8.09 -45.28
C ARG A 247 -36.91 7.49 -46.25
N LYS A 248 -37.88 6.74 -45.72
CA LYS A 248 -38.99 6.15 -46.48
C LYS A 248 -39.85 7.22 -47.16
N PRO A 249 -40.42 6.96 -48.35
CA PRO A 249 -41.44 7.82 -48.98
C PRO A 249 -42.58 8.17 -48.02
N SER A 250 -43.04 7.20 -47.23
CA SER A 250 -44.09 7.39 -46.21
C SER A 250 -43.80 8.43 -45.12
N ASN A 251 -42.54 8.89 -44.99
CA ASN A 251 -42.15 9.95 -44.05
C ASN A 251 -42.17 11.36 -44.67
N PHE A 252 -42.41 11.49 -45.98
CA PHE A 252 -42.48 12.76 -46.67
C PHE A 252 -43.94 13.11 -47.02
N SER A 253 -44.21 14.41 -47.18
CA SER A 253 -45.50 14.89 -47.67
C SER A 253 -45.69 14.54 -49.15
N ASP A 254 -46.94 14.39 -49.60
CA ASP A 254 -47.28 13.94 -50.95
C ASP A 254 -46.65 14.76 -52.09
N ASN A 255 -46.36 16.05 -51.84
CA ASN A 255 -45.68 16.95 -52.77
C ASN A 255 -44.18 16.66 -52.99
N ILE A 256 -43.53 15.93 -52.08
CA ILE A 256 -42.12 15.54 -52.15
C ILE A 256 -41.98 14.13 -52.71
N ASN A 257 -43.00 13.28 -52.49
CA ASN A 257 -42.99 11.88 -52.91
C ASN A 257 -42.72 11.69 -54.40
N SER A 258 -43.33 12.50 -55.27
CA SER A 258 -43.09 12.41 -56.73
C SER A 258 -41.63 12.68 -57.12
N ARG A 259 -41.00 13.71 -56.55
CA ARG A 259 -39.58 14.03 -56.79
C ARG A 259 -38.64 12.98 -56.18
N TYR A 260 -39.04 12.41 -55.05
CA TYR A 260 -38.28 11.36 -54.38
C TYR A 260 -38.32 10.04 -55.18
N GLU A 261 -39.47 9.68 -55.72
CA GLU A 261 -39.65 8.54 -56.61
C GLU A 261 -38.82 8.71 -57.90
N GLU A 262 -38.88 9.88 -58.54
CA GLU A 262 -38.08 10.21 -59.72
C GLU A 262 -36.58 10.13 -59.44
N PHE A 263 -36.12 10.70 -58.31
CA PHE A 263 -34.73 10.58 -57.87
C PHE A 263 -34.32 9.13 -57.67
N THR A 264 -35.18 8.35 -57.02
CA THR A 264 -34.93 6.93 -56.71
C THR A 264 -34.78 6.11 -57.98
N GLU A 265 -35.65 6.32 -58.97
CA GLU A 265 -35.61 5.65 -60.27
C GLU A 265 -34.33 6.00 -61.04
N GLN A 266 -33.98 7.29 -61.12
CA GLN A 266 -32.75 7.75 -61.77
C GLN A 266 -31.49 7.20 -61.08
N PHE A 267 -31.50 7.15 -59.75
CA PHE A 267 -30.39 6.65 -58.95
C PHE A 267 -30.18 5.14 -59.14
N LEU A 268 -31.26 4.34 -59.16
CA LEU A 268 -31.18 2.89 -59.36
C LEU A 268 -30.65 2.50 -60.75
N ASN A 269 -30.84 3.36 -61.75
CA ASN A 269 -30.33 3.16 -63.10
C ASN A 269 -28.81 3.41 -63.22
N LEU A 270 -28.14 3.96 -62.19
CA LEU A 270 -26.70 4.17 -62.20
C LEU A 270 -25.92 2.85 -62.08
N PRO A 271 -24.71 2.74 -62.66
CA PRO A 271 -23.82 1.60 -62.42
C PRO A 271 -23.51 1.43 -60.92
N ARG A 272 -23.37 0.19 -60.44
CA ARG A 272 -23.10 -0.09 -59.01
C ARG A 272 -21.90 0.67 -58.44
N ALA A 273 -20.86 0.89 -59.24
CA ALA A 273 -19.70 1.69 -58.84
C ALA A 273 -20.07 3.17 -58.60
N ALA A 274 -20.93 3.75 -59.44
CA ALA A 274 -21.43 5.11 -59.27
C ALA A 274 -22.39 5.23 -58.08
N GLN A 275 -23.21 4.21 -57.83
CA GLN A 275 -24.09 4.15 -56.65
C GLN A 275 -23.29 4.12 -55.33
N SER A 276 -22.15 3.42 -55.30
CA SER A 276 -21.28 3.34 -54.12
C SER A 276 -20.47 4.60 -53.85
N GLU A 277 -20.18 5.40 -54.89
CA GLU A 277 -19.43 6.65 -54.77
C GLU A 277 -20.35 7.87 -54.57
N PHE A 278 -21.68 7.69 -54.63
CA PHE A 278 -22.66 8.77 -54.55
C PHE A 278 -22.54 9.67 -53.31
N LEU A 279 -22.28 9.10 -52.13
CA LEU A 279 -22.11 9.89 -50.89
C LEU A 279 -20.72 10.53 -50.75
N LYS A 280 -19.79 10.28 -51.67
CA LYS A 280 -18.46 10.87 -51.67
C LYS A 280 -18.36 12.09 -52.59
N ASP A 281 -19.37 12.31 -53.43
CA ASP A 281 -19.40 13.37 -54.42
C ASP A 281 -19.87 14.70 -53.79
N PRO A 282 -19.01 15.73 -53.70
CA PRO A 282 -19.34 17.00 -53.07
C PRO A 282 -20.35 17.83 -53.86
N ASP A 283 -20.53 17.57 -55.16
CA ASP A 283 -21.50 18.29 -56.00
C ASP A 283 -22.93 17.74 -55.81
N LYS A 284 -23.07 16.54 -55.23
CA LYS A 284 -24.34 15.83 -55.08
C LYS A 284 -24.88 15.79 -53.66
N MET A 285 -24.06 16.11 -52.66
CA MET A 285 -24.43 15.99 -51.24
C MET A 285 -24.03 17.23 -50.44
N PRO A 286 -24.83 17.64 -49.44
CA PRO A 286 -24.44 18.72 -48.55
C PRO A 286 -23.20 18.32 -47.73
N PRO A 287 -22.33 19.27 -47.36
CA PRO A 287 -21.04 19.01 -46.69
C PRO A 287 -21.13 18.07 -45.46
N GLU A 288 -22.24 18.12 -44.73
CA GLU A 288 -22.47 17.33 -43.52
C GLU A 288 -22.70 15.83 -43.78
N THR A 289 -23.19 15.51 -44.99
CA THR A 289 -23.55 14.15 -45.43
C THR A 289 -22.42 13.48 -46.23
N ILE A 290 -21.43 14.26 -46.68
CA ILE A 290 -20.30 13.76 -47.46
C ILE A 290 -19.48 12.76 -46.63
N VAL A 291 -19.21 11.61 -47.24
CA VAL A 291 -18.34 10.57 -46.70
C VAL A 291 -16.92 10.74 -47.26
N PRO A 292 -15.86 10.67 -46.42
CA PRO A 292 -14.49 10.77 -46.88
C PRO A 292 -14.15 9.74 -47.96
N ALA A 293 -13.36 10.15 -48.95
CA ALA A 293 -12.92 9.27 -50.05
C ALA A 293 -12.22 7.99 -49.57
N SER A 294 -11.56 8.04 -48.40
CA SER A 294 -10.88 6.90 -47.79
C SER A 294 -11.82 5.79 -47.30
N PHE A 295 -13.11 6.05 -47.14
CA PHE A 295 -14.06 5.07 -46.66
C PHE A 295 -14.35 4.02 -47.73
N VAL A 296 -14.34 2.76 -47.31
CA VAL A 296 -14.46 1.61 -48.23
C VAL A 296 -15.91 1.14 -48.26
N PRO A 297 -16.60 1.18 -49.41
CA PRO A 297 -17.97 0.66 -49.49
C PRO A 297 -18.00 -0.85 -49.24
N SER A 298 -19.03 -1.33 -48.54
CA SER A 298 -19.25 -2.77 -48.35
C SER A 298 -19.53 -3.47 -49.68
N PRO A 299 -19.11 -4.74 -49.89
CA PRO A 299 -19.42 -5.52 -51.10
C PRO A 299 -20.93 -5.65 -51.38
N THR A 300 -21.76 -5.54 -50.34
CA THR A 300 -23.24 -5.54 -50.38
C THR A 300 -23.83 -4.12 -50.30
N GLY A 301 -23.12 -3.13 -50.86
CA GLY A 301 -23.24 -1.69 -50.56
C GLY A 301 -24.60 -1.03 -50.75
N LEU A 302 -25.57 -1.68 -51.41
CA LEU A 302 -26.99 -1.28 -51.40
C LEU A 302 -27.81 -2.50 -50.97
N ILE A 303 -28.40 -2.44 -49.78
CA ILE A 303 -29.38 -3.44 -49.32
C ILE A 303 -30.76 -2.84 -49.56
N GLN A 304 -31.55 -3.50 -50.41
CA GLN A 304 -32.97 -3.22 -50.60
C GLN A 304 -33.75 -4.19 -49.70
N ASP A 305 -34.56 -3.69 -48.77
CA ASP A 305 -35.51 -4.53 -48.04
C ASP A 305 -36.63 -4.99 -48.99
N ASP A 306 -36.99 -6.29 -48.99
CA ASP A 306 -37.98 -6.93 -49.89
C ASP A 306 -39.45 -6.46 -49.70
N LYS A 307 -39.69 -5.29 -49.09
CA LYS A 307 -41.02 -4.75 -48.78
C LYS A 307 -41.38 -3.58 -49.72
N PRO A 308 -42.68 -3.34 -49.99
CA PRO A 308 -43.16 -2.27 -50.88
C PRO A 308 -42.84 -0.83 -50.43
N ASP A 309 -42.25 -0.64 -49.25
CA ASP A 309 -41.77 0.62 -48.67
C ASP A 309 -40.25 0.48 -48.41
N SER A 310 -39.50 0.25 -49.48
CA SER A 310 -38.10 -0.17 -49.43
C SER A 310 -37.16 0.95 -48.97
N MET A 311 -36.25 0.63 -48.05
CA MET A 311 -35.21 1.56 -47.57
C MET A 311 -33.89 1.33 -48.29
N TYR A 312 -33.26 2.40 -48.79
CA TYR A 312 -31.89 2.34 -49.32
C TYR A 312 -30.88 2.58 -48.21
N ARG A 313 -29.95 1.64 -48.04
CA ARG A 313 -28.89 1.70 -47.04
C ARG A 313 -27.53 1.54 -47.68
N TRP A 314 -26.64 2.50 -47.43
CA TRP A 314 -25.22 2.42 -47.77
C TRP A 314 -24.43 2.08 -46.52
N ILE A 315 -23.52 1.12 -46.65
CA ILE A 315 -22.65 0.69 -45.55
C ILE A 315 -21.21 0.96 -45.97
N TYR A 316 -20.54 1.85 -45.24
CA TYR A 316 -19.13 2.17 -45.43
C TYR A 316 -18.31 1.67 -44.25
N ARG A 317 -17.26 0.92 -44.55
CA ARG A 317 -16.26 0.52 -43.58
C ARG A 317 -15.23 1.63 -43.41
N ILE A 318 -15.10 2.13 -42.19
CA ILE A 318 -14.09 3.13 -41.83
C ILE A 318 -12.72 2.45 -41.72
N PRO A 319 -11.71 2.83 -42.52
CA PRO A 319 -10.38 2.26 -42.40
C PRO A 319 -9.65 2.79 -41.17
N LEU A 320 -8.85 1.95 -40.51
CA LEU A 320 -8.06 2.37 -39.34
C LEU A 320 -7.05 3.49 -39.66
N LYS A 321 -6.65 3.62 -40.93
CA LYS A 321 -5.74 4.69 -41.39
C LYS A 321 -6.39 6.08 -41.37
N PHE A 322 -7.73 6.16 -41.32
CA PHE A 322 -8.44 7.44 -41.26
C PHE A 322 -8.15 8.20 -39.96
N TYR A 323 -8.16 7.50 -38.82
CA TYR A 323 -7.85 8.07 -37.50
C TYR A 323 -6.34 8.00 -37.20
N LYS A 324 -5.49 8.48 -38.12
CA LYS A 324 -4.03 8.34 -38.03
C LYS A 324 -3.48 9.05 -36.79
N GLN A 325 -3.91 10.29 -36.55
CA GLN A 325 -3.39 11.09 -35.45
C GLN A 325 -3.90 10.59 -34.10
N LEU A 326 -5.20 10.26 -34.00
CA LEU A 326 -5.77 9.60 -32.82
C LEU A 326 -5.00 8.33 -32.47
N HIS A 327 -4.77 7.43 -33.43
CA HIS A 327 -4.04 6.18 -33.18
C HIS A 327 -2.56 6.40 -32.84
N LEU A 328 -1.92 7.44 -33.37
CA LEU A 328 -0.54 7.80 -33.01
C LEU A 328 -0.46 8.21 -31.53
N GLN A 329 -1.36 9.11 -31.09
CA GLN A 329 -1.45 9.55 -29.70
C GLN A 329 -1.71 8.36 -28.76
N LEU A 330 -2.66 7.50 -29.12
CA LEU A 330 -2.99 6.29 -28.38
C LEU A 330 -1.77 5.38 -28.22
N LYS A 331 -1.06 5.10 -29.31
CA LYS A 331 0.11 4.22 -29.31
C LYS A 331 1.22 4.78 -28.43
N ILE A 332 1.48 6.08 -28.50
CA ILE A 332 2.46 6.75 -27.63
C ILE A 332 2.07 6.53 -26.17
N ILE A 333 0.82 6.85 -25.79
CA ILE A 333 0.36 6.70 -24.40
C ILE A 333 0.45 5.24 -23.93
N ALA A 334 -0.10 4.31 -24.72
CA ALA A 334 -0.19 2.90 -24.35
C ALA A 334 1.19 2.23 -24.27
N ILE A 335 2.07 2.47 -25.27
CA ILE A 335 3.42 1.90 -25.31
C ILE A 335 4.30 2.50 -24.21
N THR A 336 4.24 3.82 -24.00
CA THR A 336 4.98 4.46 -22.90
C THR A 336 4.51 3.96 -21.55
N SER A 337 3.19 3.84 -21.34
CA SER A 337 2.63 3.32 -20.09
C SER A 337 3.05 1.88 -19.83
N LEU A 338 2.96 1.01 -20.85
CA LEU A 338 3.41 -0.38 -20.75
C LEU A 338 4.92 -0.48 -20.52
N SER A 339 5.73 0.35 -21.20
CA SER A 339 7.18 0.35 -21.04
C SER A 339 7.60 0.80 -19.64
N ILE A 340 7.03 1.89 -19.12
CA ILE A 340 7.25 2.34 -17.75
C ILE A 340 6.83 1.24 -16.77
N PHE A 341 5.65 0.66 -16.99
CA PHE A 341 5.13 -0.39 -16.13
C PHE A 341 6.07 -1.60 -16.05
N LEU A 342 6.54 -2.10 -17.21
CA LEU A 342 7.48 -3.21 -17.29
C LEU A 342 8.85 -2.87 -16.69
N ILE A 343 9.40 -1.68 -16.97
CA ILE A 343 10.68 -1.24 -16.40
C ILE A 343 10.58 -1.19 -14.87
N VAL A 344 9.54 -0.54 -14.34
CA VAL A 344 9.34 -0.39 -12.89
C VAL A 344 9.11 -1.76 -12.24
N SER A 345 8.49 -2.73 -12.91
CA SER A 345 8.28 -4.08 -12.37
C SER A 345 9.59 -4.82 -12.04
N ILE A 346 10.67 -4.59 -12.80
CA ILE A 346 11.97 -5.27 -12.65
C ILE A 346 13.05 -4.42 -11.95
N LEU A 347 12.73 -3.18 -11.56
CA LEU A 347 13.72 -2.31 -10.92
C LEU A 347 14.34 -2.95 -9.67
N PRO A 348 15.67 -2.82 -9.48
CA PRO A 348 16.32 -3.17 -8.22
C PRO A 348 15.79 -2.32 -7.06
N ILE A 349 15.75 -2.90 -5.85
CA ILE A 349 15.09 -2.31 -4.67
C ILE A 349 15.52 -0.86 -4.37
N ARG A 350 16.81 -0.55 -4.55
CA ARG A 350 17.42 0.76 -4.30
C ARG A 350 16.86 1.91 -5.16
N TYR A 351 16.23 1.60 -6.29
CA TYR A 351 15.67 2.63 -7.16
C TYR A 351 14.26 3.04 -6.72
N TYR A 352 13.51 2.14 -6.08
CA TYR A 352 12.19 2.51 -5.53
C TYR A 352 12.34 3.54 -4.40
N GLU A 353 13.34 3.39 -3.54
CA GLU A 353 13.68 4.38 -2.47
C GLU A 353 13.94 5.78 -3.05
N LYS A 354 14.44 5.90 -4.29
CA LYS A 354 14.71 7.20 -4.94
C LYS A 354 13.48 7.84 -5.59
N ILE A 355 12.52 7.02 -6.03
CA ILE A 355 11.26 7.50 -6.61
C ILE A 355 10.27 7.85 -5.48
N GLY A 356 10.28 7.05 -4.43
CA GLY A 356 9.38 7.16 -3.29
C GLY A 356 7.98 6.61 -3.55
N ALA A 357 7.32 6.19 -2.49
CA ALA A 357 5.96 5.66 -2.52
C ALA A 357 4.94 6.62 -3.18
N PRO A 358 4.97 7.96 -2.96
CA PRO A 358 4.00 8.87 -3.57
C PRO A 358 4.10 8.88 -5.10
N GLY A 359 5.33 8.95 -5.62
CA GLY A 359 5.57 8.84 -7.05
C GLY A 359 5.06 7.51 -7.61
N LEU A 360 5.49 6.40 -7.01
CA LEU A 360 5.15 5.05 -7.49
C LEU A 360 3.63 4.81 -7.57
N VAL A 361 2.85 5.22 -6.56
CA VAL A 361 1.38 5.05 -6.58
C VAL A 361 0.74 5.88 -7.69
N ILE A 362 1.13 7.13 -7.84
CA ILE A 362 0.51 8.05 -8.82
C ILE A 362 0.84 7.64 -10.25
N PHE A 363 2.11 7.27 -10.50
CA PHE A 363 2.52 6.75 -11.80
C PHE A 363 1.82 5.42 -12.12
N ALA A 364 1.50 4.58 -11.13
CA ALA A 364 0.79 3.34 -11.35
C ALA A 364 -0.61 3.60 -11.91
N PHE A 365 -1.39 4.52 -11.32
CA PHE A 365 -2.71 4.89 -11.84
C PHE A 365 -2.63 5.39 -13.29
N ALA A 366 -1.65 6.24 -13.60
CA ALA A 366 -1.44 6.70 -14.98
C ALA A 366 -1.11 5.54 -15.94
N CYS A 367 -0.23 4.63 -15.53
CA CYS A 367 0.15 3.47 -16.35
C CYS A 367 -1.03 2.52 -16.57
N TRP A 368 -1.81 2.21 -15.54
CA TRP A 368 -2.96 1.31 -15.64
C TRP A 368 -4.03 1.87 -16.58
N ILE A 369 -4.28 3.17 -16.52
CA ILE A 369 -5.17 3.85 -17.46
C ILE A 369 -4.61 3.75 -18.89
N GLY A 370 -3.33 4.06 -19.09
CA GLY A 370 -2.68 3.98 -20.38
C GLY A 370 -2.69 2.57 -21.01
N ILE A 371 -2.43 1.55 -20.21
CA ILE A 371 -2.50 0.14 -20.62
C ILE A 371 -3.94 -0.22 -21.01
N TYR A 372 -4.93 0.20 -20.21
CA TYR A 372 -6.34 -0.08 -20.49
C TYR A 372 -6.82 0.56 -21.81
N ILE A 373 -6.34 1.77 -22.14
CA ILE A 373 -6.59 2.40 -23.45
C ILE A 373 -6.04 1.51 -24.59
N GLY A 374 -4.85 0.95 -24.42
CA GLY A 374 -4.27 -0.02 -25.36
C GLY A 374 -5.13 -1.28 -25.52
N LEU A 375 -5.65 -1.81 -24.41
CA LEU A 375 -6.57 -2.97 -24.44
C LEU A 375 -7.87 -2.66 -25.19
N LEU A 376 -8.44 -1.46 -24.99
CA LEU A 376 -9.61 -1.01 -25.75
C LEU A 376 -9.33 -0.92 -27.25
N TYR A 377 -8.15 -0.42 -27.64
CA TYR A 377 -7.75 -0.38 -29.05
C TYR A 377 -7.63 -1.77 -29.65
N VAL A 378 -6.99 -2.72 -28.95
CA VAL A 378 -6.86 -4.09 -29.45
C VAL A 378 -8.25 -4.72 -29.65
N ASP A 379 -9.14 -4.59 -28.66
CA ASP A 379 -10.49 -5.17 -28.73
C ASP A 379 -11.33 -4.54 -29.86
N TYR A 380 -11.46 -3.22 -29.87
CA TYR A 380 -12.41 -2.54 -30.75
C TYR A 380 -11.84 -2.23 -32.15
N ALA A 381 -10.52 -2.15 -32.32
CA ALA A 381 -9.91 -1.85 -33.62
C ALA A 381 -9.38 -3.11 -34.31
N LEU A 382 -8.60 -3.93 -33.60
CA LEU A 382 -7.87 -5.06 -34.18
C LEU A 382 -8.68 -6.37 -34.15
N LEU A 383 -9.35 -6.63 -33.03
CA LEU A 383 -10.13 -7.85 -32.79
C LEU A 383 -11.63 -7.68 -33.07
N ARG A 384 -12.07 -6.56 -33.66
CA ARG A 384 -13.50 -6.24 -33.85
C ARG A 384 -14.34 -7.31 -34.58
N THR A 385 -13.72 -8.11 -35.45
CA THR A 385 -14.40 -9.19 -36.19
C THR A 385 -14.17 -10.57 -35.56
N LYS A 386 -13.39 -10.65 -34.48
CA LYS A 386 -13.10 -11.90 -33.78
C LYS A 386 -14.14 -12.13 -32.69
N PRO A 387 -14.48 -13.39 -32.39
CA PRO A 387 -15.50 -13.71 -31.39
C PRO A 387 -15.01 -13.54 -29.94
N PHE A 388 -13.73 -13.18 -29.72
CA PHE A 388 -13.12 -13.06 -28.40
C PHE A 388 -12.56 -11.66 -28.17
N SER A 389 -12.54 -11.23 -26.90
CA SER A 389 -11.93 -9.98 -26.43
C SER A 389 -10.66 -10.30 -25.64
N LEU A 390 -9.59 -9.55 -25.89
CA LEU A 390 -8.34 -9.67 -25.14
C LEU A 390 -8.57 -9.44 -23.65
N ARG A 391 -9.46 -8.51 -23.26
CA ARG A 391 -9.79 -8.30 -21.83
C ARG A 391 -10.41 -9.54 -21.20
N ILE A 392 -11.35 -10.20 -21.88
CA ILE A 392 -11.92 -11.47 -21.39
C ILE A 392 -10.84 -12.56 -21.34
N THR A 393 -9.99 -12.64 -22.37
CA THR A 393 -8.86 -13.58 -22.37
C THR A 393 -7.93 -13.34 -21.18
N LEU A 394 -7.61 -12.09 -20.83
CA LEU A 394 -6.78 -11.77 -19.66
C LEU A 394 -7.44 -12.16 -18.34
N VAL A 395 -8.78 -12.05 -18.22
CA VAL A 395 -9.52 -12.56 -17.05
C VAL A 395 -9.47 -14.08 -16.99
N VAL A 396 -9.62 -14.77 -18.12
CA VAL A 396 -9.47 -16.23 -18.17
C VAL A 396 -8.05 -16.64 -17.80
N VAL A 397 -7.03 -15.95 -18.32
CA VAL A 397 -5.63 -16.16 -17.96
C VAL A 397 -5.40 -15.94 -16.47
N LEU A 398 -5.93 -14.87 -15.88
CA LEU A 398 -5.86 -14.62 -14.44
C LEU A 398 -6.44 -15.79 -13.63
N VAL A 399 -7.62 -16.27 -14.00
CA VAL A 399 -8.28 -17.39 -13.32
C VAL A 399 -7.46 -18.67 -13.47
N LEU A 400 -7.01 -19.02 -14.67
CA LEU A 400 -6.20 -20.22 -14.91
C LEU A 400 -4.84 -20.13 -14.21
N SER A 401 -4.19 -18.97 -14.25
CA SER A 401 -2.93 -18.71 -13.56
C SER A 401 -3.11 -18.84 -12.05
N SER A 402 -4.21 -18.39 -11.45
CA SER A 402 -4.46 -18.55 -10.02
C SER A 402 -4.57 -20.01 -9.54
N LEU A 403 -4.91 -20.94 -10.45
CA LEU A 403 -4.96 -22.37 -10.14
C LEU A 403 -3.57 -23.02 -10.15
N LEU A 404 -2.64 -22.48 -10.94
CA LEU A 404 -1.31 -23.05 -11.18
C LEU A 404 -0.20 -22.36 -10.40
N ASN A 405 -0.35 -21.05 -10.19
CA ASN A 405 0.67 -20.22 -9.59
C ASN A 405 0.76 -20.47 -8.08
N ASN A 406 2.00 -20.50 -7.58
CA ASN A 406 2.32 -20.48 -6.17
C ASN A 406 2.65 -19.04 -5.79
N ASP A 407 1.61 -18.23 -5.58
CA ASP A 407 1.78 -16.83 -5.20
C ASP A 407 2.58 -16.73 -3.89
N HIS A 408 3.61 -15.88 -3.92
CA HIS A 408 4.42 -15.53 -2.75
C HIS A 408 5.00 -16.71 -1.97
N PRO A 409 5.79 -17.59 -2.63
CA PRO A 409 6.44 -18.70 -1.95
C PRO A 409 7.47 -18.18 -0.95
N VAL A 410 7.58 -18.88 0.17
CA VAL A 410 8.59 -18.61 1.19
C VAL A 410 10.00 -18.73 0.59
N ARG A 411 10.87 -17.78 0.92
CA ARG A 411 12.27 -17.78 0.47
C ARG A 411 13.09 -18.82 1.22
N TYR A 412 13.49 -19.86 0.51
CA TYR A 412 14.41 -20.89 0.99
C TYR A 412 15.83 -20.65 0.50
N ASP A 413 16.79 -21.07 1.31
CA ASP A 413 18.17 -21.30 0.89
C ASP A 413 18.32 -22.75 0.41
N SER A 414 19.26 -23.00 -0.49
CA SER A 414 19.49 -24.30 -1.14
C SER A 414 20.00 -25.40 -0.21
N GLU A 415 20.15 -25.12 1.09
CA GLU A 415 20.74 -26.02 2.06
C GLU A 415 19.66 -26.80 2.82
N SER A 416 19.81 -28.12 2.85
CA SER A 416 19.00 -29.01 3.70
C SER A 416 19.37 -28.79 5.16
N ASN A 417 18.39 -28.54 6.03
CA ASN A 417 18.61 -28.40 7.46
C ASN A 417 17.80 -29.44 8.25
N TYR A 418 18.51 -30.16 9.13
CA TYR A 418 17.88 -30.99 10.15
C TYR A 418 17.62 -30.14 11.39
N ASP A 419 16.51 -30.40 12.09
CA ASP A 419 16.22 -29.71 13.35
C ASP A 419 17.22 -30.12 14.43
N ARG A 420 18.12 -29.20 14.80
CA ARG A 420 19.13 -29.37 15.85
C ARG A 420 18.89 -28.46 17.05
N ARG A 421 17.70 -27.82 17.12
CA ARG A 421 17.39 -26.89 18.19
C ARG A 421 17.32 -27.63 19.53
N PRO A 422 17.88 -27.07 20.62
CA PRO A 422 17.73 -27.65 21.94
C PRO A 422 16.26 -27.59 22.37
N LEU A 423 15.82 -28.56 23.19
CA LEU A 423 14.52 -28.51 23.84
C LEU A 423 14.45 -27.28 24.75
N MET A 424 13.36 -26.52 24.71
CA MET A 424 13.24 -25.22 25.39
C MET A 424 13.54 -25.32 26.88
N SER A 425 13.00 -26.29 27.61
CA SER A 425 13.29 -26.44 29.04
C SER A 425 14.78 -26.71 29.34
N THR A 426 15.43 -27.56 28.53
CA THR A 426 16.86 -27.86 28.67
C THR A 426 17.72 -26.67 28.29
N HIS A 427 17.31 -25.93 27.26
CA HIS A 427 17.94 -24.68 26.84
C HIS A 427 17.86 -23.63 27.97
N PHE A 428 16.71 -23.48 28.61
CA PHE A 428 16.55 -22.60 29.78
C PHE A 428 17.49 -22.97 30.91
N ASP A 429 17.54 -24.24 31.31
CA ASP A 429 18.42 -24.68 32.41
C ASP A 429 19.89 -24.41 32.06
N ASN A 430 20.33 -24.67 30.82
CA ASN A 430 21.71 -24.36 30.38
C ASN A 430 22.00 -22.86 30.35
N TRP A 431 21.06 -22.06 29.82
CA TRP A 431 21.14 -20.60 29.85
C TRP A 431 21.25 -20.07 31.28
N PHE A 432 20.45 -20.61 32.20
CA PHE A 432 20.42 -20.19 33.58
C PHE A 432 21.71 -20.56 34.33
N GLU A 433 22.28 -21.74 34.08
CA GLU A 433 23.60 -22.09 34.63
C GLU A 433 24.70 -21.16 34.12
N GLN A 434 24.67 -20.79 32.83
CA GLN A 434 25.59 -19.78 32.31
C GLN A 434 25.36 -18.43 32.99
N TYR A 435 24.10 -17.99 33.11
CA TYR A 435 23.76 -16.74 33.79
C TYR A 435 24.31 -16.70 35.22
N LYS A 436 24.24 -17.81 35.97
CA LYS A 436 24.85 -17.93 37.31
C LYS A 436 26.38 -17.87 37.28
N SER A 437 27.01 -18.44 36.26
CA SER A 437 28.48 -18.51 36.16
C SER A 437 29.14 -17.16 35.88
N GLU A 438 28.40 -16.21 35.33
CA GLU A 438 28.91 -14.91 34.88
C GLU A 438 28.99 -13.86 36.01
N GLY A 439 28.41 -14.13 37.18
CA GLY A 439 28.46 -13.25 38.35
C GLY A 439 27.33 -13.49 39.36
N ASP A 440 27.40 -12.86 40.54
CA ASP A 440 26.30 -12.89 41.50
C ASP A 440 25.21 -11.89 41.13
N HIS A 441 24.27 -12.36 40.30
CA HIS A 441 23.12 -11.60 39.82
C HIS A 441 21.86 -11.76 40.70
N ARG A 442 22.01 -12.12 41.98
CA ARG A 442 20.86 -12.26 42.87
C ARG A 442 20.47 -10.93 43.51
N TYR A 443 19.17 -10.70 43.64
CA TYR A 443 18.61 -9.52 44.27
C TYR A 443 17.59 -9.90 45.34
N PHE A 444 17.43 -9.04 46.33
CA PHE A 444 16.38 -9.15 47.32
C PHE A 444 15.13 -8.43 46.80
N PHE A 445 13.99 -9.12 46.86
CA PHE A 445 12.70 -8.56 46.46
C PHE A 445 11.81 -8.43 47.69
N SER A 446 11.25 -7.25 47.93
CA SER A 446 10.46 -6.98 49.16
C SER A 446 9.23 -7.89 49.31
N TRP A 447 8.70 -8.40 48.19
CA TRP A 447 7.57 -9.32 48.14
C TRP A 447 7.95 -10.81 48.14
N VAL A 448 9.25 -11.15 48.11
CA VAL A 448 9.72 -12.55 48.11
C VAL A 448 10.35 -12.88 49.46
N LYS A 449 9.67 -13.76 50.20
CA LYS A 449 10.06 -14.17 51.56
C LYS A 449 10.05 -15.70 51.70
N ASP A 450 10.85 -16.22 52.62
CA ASP A 450 10.80 -17.62 53.02
C ASP A 450 9.56 -17.92 53.88
N THR A 451 9.37 -19.18 54.27
CA THR A 451 8.26 -19.59 55.16
C THR A 451 8.32 -18.96 56.55
N ALA A 452 9.49 -18.42 56.95
CA ALA A 452 9.70 -17.70 58.20
C ALA A 452 9.59 -16.16 58.03
N GLY A 453 9.23 -15.67 56.83
CA GLY A 453 9.08 -14.26 56.52
C GLY A 453 10.38 -13.50 56.24
N LYS A 454 11.53 -14.19 56.13
CA LYS A 454 12.83 -13.56 55.83
C LYS A 454 13.02 -13.37 54.32
N PRO A 455 13.63 -12.25 53.88
CA PRO A 455 13.95 -12.03 52.47
C PRO A 455 14.96 -13.06 51.96
N ILE A 456 14.71 -13.64 50.78
CA ILE A 456 15.64 -14.55 50.11
C ILE A 456 16.13 -13.89 48.81
N PRO A 457 17.45 -13.90 48.53
CA PRO A 457 17.95 -13.39 47.27
C PRO A 457 17.61 -14.35 46.12
N LYS A 458 17.09 -13.82 45.00
CA LYS A 458 16.67 -14.59 43.82
C LYS A 458 17.23 -13.97 42.53
N TYR A 459 17.31 -14.75 41.47
CA TYR A 459 17.75 -14.27 40.16
C TYR A 459 16.58 -13.67 39.37
N PRO A 460 16.65 -12.40 38.94
CA PRO A 460 15.67 -11.81 38.04
C PRO A 460 15.84 -12.40 36.64
N VAL A 461 14.77 -12.92 36.05
CA VAL A 461 14.75 -13.43 34.68
C VAL A 461 13.74 -12.64 33.87
N VAL A 462 14.17 -12.06 32.77
CA VAL A 462 13.37 -11.19 31.92
C VAL A 462 12.79 -11.94 30.73
N PHE A 463 11.51 -11.71 30.49
CA PHE A 463 10.74 -12.20 29.36
C PHE A 463 10.13 -10.99 28.65
N VAL A 464 10.13 -10.97 27.32
CA VAL A 464 9.68 -9.79 26.55
C VAL A 464 8.59 -10.20 25.56
N CYS A 465 7.44 -9.57 25.65
CA CYS A 465 6.36 -9.64 24.68
C CYS A 465 6.31 -8.33 23.88
N ALA A 466 6.15 -8.41 22.57
CA ALA A 466 6.14 -7.26 21.69
C ALA A 466 4.94 -7.28 20.73
N GLU A 467 4.07 -6.29 20.87
CA GLU A 467 2.83 -6.17 20.12
C GLU A 467 3.06 -5.83 18.64
N GLY A 468 2.18 -6.35 17.78
CA GLY A 468 2.11 -6.01 16.37
C GLY A 468 1.60 -4.60 16.07
N GLY A 469 2.21 -3.96 15.07
CA GLY A 469 1.88 -2.61 14.64
C GLY A 469 2.90 -1.98 13.71
N ALA A 470 3.30 -2.71 12.65
CA ALA A 470 4.25 -2.28 11.62
C ALA A 470 5.55 -1.65 12.17
N LEU A 471 6.22 -0.74 11.45
CA LEU A 471 7.47 -0.16 11.96
C LEU A 471 7.29 0.63 13.24
N ARG A 472 6.13 1.21 13.50
CA ARG A 472 5.88 1.97 14.73
C ARG A 472 6.15 1.14 15.98
N THR A 473 5.51 -0.02 16.09
CA THR A 473 5.74 -0.89 17.27
C THR A 473 7.10 -1.55 17.20
N GLY A 474 7.60 -1.91 16.01
CA GLY A 474 8.95 -2.45 15.85
C GLY A 474 10.04 -1.49 16.33
N ALA A 475 9.94 -0.21 15.95
CA ALA A 475 10.85 0.84 16.37
C ALA A 475 10.73 1.12 17.86
N PHE A 476 9.51 1.26 18.38
CA PHE A 476 9.29 1.43 19.82
C PHE A 476 9.90 0.28 20.63
N THR A 477 9.64 -0.96 20.22
CA THR A 477 10.19 -2.15 20.88
C THR A 477 11.72 -2.14 20.88
N SER A 478 12.33 -1.97 19.72
CA SER A 478 13.80 -1.98 19.62
C SER A 478 14.43 -0.80 20.36
N LEU A 479 13.83 0.39 20.28
CA LEU A 479 14.31 1.58 20.99
C LEU A 479 14.18 1.40 22.49
N MET A 480 13.06 0.88 22.99
CA MET A 480 12.85 0.66 24.42
C MET A 480 13.87 -0.35 24.98
N LEU A 481 14.09 -1.47 24.29
CA LEU A 481 15.06 -2.48 24.73
C LEU A 481 16.50 -1.95 24.70
N SER A 482 16.87 -1.23 23.63
CA SER A 482 18.17 -0.57 23.52
C SER A 482 18.37 0.49 24.60
N PHE A 483 17.37 1.33 24.83
CA PHE A 483 17.38 2.38 25.82
C PHE A 483 17.46 1.82 27.24
N LEU A 484 16.72 0.76 27.56
CA LEU A 484 16.80 0.09 28.86
C LEU A 484 18.19 -0.51 29.08
N GLN A 485 18.75 -1.18 28.07
CA GLN A 485 20.09 -1.74 28.15
C GLN A 485 21.14 -0.66 28.45
N GLU A 486 21.11 0.46 27.73
CA GLU A 486 22.05 1.57 27.91
C GLU A 486 21.80 2.34 29.21
N SER A 487 20.55 2.64 29.55
CA SER A 487 20.20 3.46 30.72
C SER A 487 20.42 2.72 32.03
N LEU A 488 20.17 1.41 32.07
CA LEU A 488 20.48 0.60 33.25
C LEU A 488 21.99 0.50 33.43
N ALA A 489 22.76 0.32 32.36
CA ALA A 489 24.23 0.36 32.41
C ALA A 489 24.76 1.73 32.90
N ASN A 490 24.27 2.84 32.35
CA ASN A 490 24.73 4.19 32.71
C ASN A 490 24.31 4.60 34.14
N ALA A 491 23.11 4.21 34.59
CA ALA A 491 22.67 4.47 35.96
C ALA A 491 23.56 3.75 36.99
N GLN A 492 24.15 2.62 36.61
CA GLN A 492 25.09 1.88 37.44
C GLN A 492 26.43 2.62 37.57
N ASP A 493 26.96 3.17 36.49
CA ASP A 493 28.19 3.98 36.52
C ASP A 493 28.04 5.22 37.41
N SER A 494 26.89 5.90 37.35
CA SER A 494 26.64 7.10 38.15
C SER A 494 26.54 6.83 39.66
N VAL A 495 25.92 5.71 40.05
CA VAL A 495 25.80 5.30 41.46
C VAL A 495 27.13 4.78 41.99
N TYR A 496 27.86 3.98 41.21
CA TYR A 496 29.19 3.48 41.56
C TYR A 496 30.17 4.63 41.82
N ASN A 497 30.23 5.61 40.91
CA ASN A 497 31.10 6.79 41.03
C ASN A 497 30.73 7.69 42.23
N LYS A 498 29.46 7.76 42.62
CA LYS A 498 29.03 8.50 43.83
C LYS A 498 29.39 7.78 45.13
N LEU A 499 29.41 6.44 45.13
CA LEU A 499 29.70 5.63 46.30
C LEU A 499 31.21 5.39 46.50
N HIS A 500 32.03 5.58 45.47
CA HIS A 500 33.50 5.43 45.54
C HIS A 500 34.24 6.66 44.96
N PRO A 501 34.20 7.83 45.62
CA PRO A 501 34.79 9.05 45.05
C PRO A 501 36.33 9.07 45.01
N ASP A 502 37.04 8.17 45.70
CA ASP A 502 38.50 8.22 45.79
C ASP A 502 39.07 6.91 46.36
N THR A 503 39.50 5.98 45.50
CA THR A 503 40.11 4.70 45.93
C THR A 503 41.57 4.82 46.38
N SER A 504 42.09 6.03 46.60
CA SER A 504 43.47 6.25 47.07
C SER A 504 43.65 6.18 48.60
N LYS A 505 42.56 6.12 49.38
CA LYS A 505 42.62 6.02 50.85
C LYS A 505 41.87 4.79 51.33
N GLY A 506 42.64 3.77 51.73
CA GLY A 506 42.13 2.53 52.28
C GLY A 506 41.22 2.77 53.48
N ALA A 507 39.92 2.56 53.28
CA ALA A 507 38.95 2.41 54.35
C ALA A 507 38.19 1.10 54.10
N ASN A 508 38.28 0.18 55.05
CA ASN A 508 37.43 -1.01 55.10
C ASN A 508 36.01 -0.56 55.44
N ILE A 509 35.08 -0.63 54.49
CA ILE A 509 33.66 -0.39 54.72
C ILE A 509 32.95 -1.74 54.72
N ILE A 510 32.42 -2.13 55.87
CA ILE A 510 31.50 -3.25 56.05
C ILE A 510 30.09 -2.66 55.92
N GLN A 511 29.42 -2.88 54.77
CA GLN A 511 27.95 -2.92 54.61
C GLN A 511 27.59 -3.39 53.19
N PRO A 512 26.51 -4.17 52.98
CA PRO A 512 26.15 -4.76 51.70
C PRO A 512 25.48 -3.72 50.80
N VAL A 513 26.29 -2.85 50.22
CA VAL A 513 25.91 -1.98 49.11
C VAL A 513 25.67 -2.87 47.88
N VAL A 514 24.47 -2.76 47.29
CA VAL A 514 23.98 -3.40 46.04
C VAL A 514 25.09 -4.10 45.25
N SER A 515 25.18 -5.43 45.36
CA SER A 515 26.44 -6.10 45.07
C SER A 515 26.84 -6.16 43.59
N HIS A 516 25.95 -6.01 42.61
CA HIS A 516 26.36 -5.96 41.18
C HIS A 516 25.37 -5.19 40.28
N PRO A 517 25.86 -4.55 39.20
CA PRO A 517 25.03 -3.93 38.17
C PRO A 517 24.03 -4.92 37.52
N PHE A 518 22.73 -4.57 37.50
CA PHE A 518 21.70 -5.32 36.78
C PHE A 518 21.92 -5.25 35.26
N ASN A 519 22.45 -6.33 34.71
CA ASN A 519 22.70 -6.44 33.28
C ASN A 519 21.42 -6.90 32.55
N PHE A 520 20.67 -5.94 32.01
CA PHE A 520 19.36 -6.18 31.39
C PHE A 520 19.42 -7.22 30.27
N LYS A 521 20.31 -7.05 29.27
CA LYS A 521 20.43 -7.99 28.14
C LYS A 521 20.77 -9.41 28.60
N ARG A 522 21.56 -9.57 29.66
CA ARG A 522 21.90 -10.91 30.18
C ARG A 522 20.77 -11.56 30.95
N ALA A 523 19.90 -10.78 31.58
CA ALA A 523 18.73 -11.28 32.28
C ALA A 523 17.61 -11.74 31.32
N ILE A 524 17.63 -11.34 30.04
CA ILE A 524 16.60 -11.73 29.07
C ILE A 524 16.78 -13.19 28.66
N TYR A 525 15.77 -14.01 28.96
CA TYR A 525 15.71 -15.38 28.50
C TYR A 525 14.91 -15.53 27.21
N ALA A 526 13.73 -14.92 27.08
CA ALA A 526 12.86 -15.16 25.94
C ALA A 526 12.13 -13.92 25.41
N TYR A 527 11.93 -13.92 24.10
CA TYR A 527 11.12 -12.96 23.36
C TYR A 527 9.92 -13.66 22.72
N SER A 528 8.76 -13.00 22.71
CA SER A 528 7.59 -13.36 21.92
C SER A 528 7.08 -12.12 21.19
N GLY A 529 7.19 -12.12 19.86
CA GLY A 529 6.83 -10.95 19.05
C GLY A 529 5.74 -11.26 18.04
N VAL A 530 4.95 -10.25 17.72
CA VAL A 530 3.93 -10.27 16.67
C VAL A 530 4.15 -9.10 15.71
N SER A 531 3.92 -9.30 14.40
CA SER A 531 4.03 -8.29 13.35
C SER A 531 5.26 -7.39 13.50
N GLY A 532 5.06 -6.07 13.47
CA GLY A 532 6.08 -5.06 13.74
C GLY A 532 6.94 -5.32 14.98
N GLY A 533 6.34 -5.76 16.09
CA GLY A 533 7.04 -6.12 17.32
C GLY A 533 8.04 -7.26 17.11
N SER A 534 7.73 -8.24 16.25
CA SER A 534 8.68 -9.28 15.82
C SER A 534 9.92 -8.70 15.16
N LEU A 535 9.78 -7.69 14.31
CA LEU A 535 10.92 -7.03 13.69
C LEU A 535 11.76 -6.27 14.73
N GLY A 536 11.11 -5.61 15.70
CA GLY A 536 11.78 -4.91 16.79
C GLY A 536 12.64 -5.83 17.67
N ILE A 537 12.05 -6.91 18.19
CA ILE A 537 12.81 -7.89 18.99
C ILE A 537 13.89 -8.60 18.17
N ALA A 538 13.63 -8.86 16.89
CA ALA A 538 14.57 -9.56 16.03
C ALA A 538 15.78 -8.69 15.69
N PHE A 539 15.56 -7.38 15.45
CA PHE A 539 16.65 -6.42 15.26
C PHE A 539 17.47 -6.25 16.55
N PHE A 540 16.82 -6.03 17.70
CA PHE A 540 17.51 -5.94 18.98
C PHE A 540 18.33 -7.21 19.26
N ASN A 541 17.76 -8.39 19.06
CA ASN A 541 18.45 -9.67 19.25
C ASN A 541 19.67 -9.83 18.31
N ALA A 542 19.54 -9.42 17.05
CA ALA A 542 20.64 -9.45 16.09
C ALA A 542 21.79 -8.53 16.51
N MET A 543 21.48 -7.33 17.00
CA MET A 543 22.48 -6.35 17.42
C MET A 543 23.10 -6.67 18.79
N ALA A 544 22.29 -7.10 19.76
CA ALA A 544 22.73 -7.28 21.15
C ALA A 544 23.49 -8.60 21.39
N TYR A 545 23.27 -9.63 20.56
CA TYR A 545 23.84 -10.96 20.78
C TYR A 545 24.53 -11.58 19.57
N LEU A 546 24.02 -11.36 18.35
CA LEU A 546 24.56 -12.04 17.15
C LEU A 546 25.66 -11.24 16.46
N THR A 547 25.70 -9.92 16.67
CA THR A 547 26.71 -9.05 16.07
C THR A 547 27.67 -8.56 17.13
N PRO A 548 28.97 -8.91 17.02
CA PRO A 548 30.00 -8.38 17.90
C PRO A 548 29.96 -6.85 17.98
N ASP A 549 30.08 -6.30 19.18
CA ASP A 549 30.02 -4.84 19.43
C ASP A 549 31.06 -4.07 18.58
N SER A 550 32.23 -4.66 18.31
CA SER A 550 33.28 -4.06 17.45
C SER A 550 32.89 -3.89 15.98
N LEU A 551 31.80 -4.53 15.54
CA LEU A 551 31.30 -4.49 14.16
C LEU A 551 30.06 -3.59 14.03
N HIS A 552 29.68 -2.89 15.10
CA HIS A 552 28.64 -1.88 15.06
C HIS A 552 29.21 -0.62 14.41
N LYS A 553 28.42 0.06 13.57
CA LYS A 553 28.88 1.30 12.92
C LYS A 553 28.85 2.52 13.84
N VAL A 554 28.06 2.44 14.91
CA VAL A 554 27.91 3.49 15.92
C VAL A 554 27.90 2.82 17.30
N ASP A 555 28.62 3.40 18.25
CA ASP A 555 28.73 2.92 19.64
C ASP A 555 27.48 3.24 20.49
N SER A 556 26.31 2.83 20.00
CA SER A 556 25.04 2.89 20.75
C SER A 556 23.99 2.03 20.05
N LEU A 557 23.38 1.11 20.78
CA LEU A 557 22.24 0.30 20.32
C LEU A 557 21.03 1.19 19.98
N THR A 558 20.81 2.27 20.73
CA THR A 558 19.72 3.22 20.47
C THR A 558 19.95 3.95 19.14
N ASN A 559 21.17 4.42 18.87
CA ASN A 559 21.50 5.07 17.60
C ASN A 559 21.48 4.08 16.42
N MET A 560 21.91 2.85 16.64
CA MET A 560 21.83 1.78 15.65
C MET A 560 20.38 1.43 15.29
N THR A 561 19.51 1.38 16.28
CA THR A 561 18.06 1.21 16.09
C THR A 561 17.49 2.35 15.26
N ASP A 562 17.85 3.60 15.59
CA ASP A 562 17.44 4.77 14.84
C ASP A 562 17.85 4.68 13.36
N LEU A 563 19.10 4.30 13.08
CA LEU A 563 19.60 4.13 11.71
C LEU A 563 18.87 3.03 10.92
N PHE A 564 18.38 1.97 11.58
CA PHE A 564 17.61 0.92 10.93
C PHE A 564 16.19 1.40 10.58
N PHE A 565 15.47 1.95 11.56
CA PHE A 565 14.06 2.30 11.40
C PHE A 565 13.79 3.61 10.65
N GLN A 566 14.80 4.47 10.44
CA GLN A 566 14.70 5.69 9.59
C GLN A 566 14.62 5.41 8.08
N GLN A 567 14.78 4.16 7.67
CA GLN A 567 14.93 3.81 6.27
C GLN A 567 13.57 3.62 5.57
N ASP A 568 13.57 3.77 4.25
CA ASP A 568 12.37 3.57 3.44
C ASP A 568 12.16 2.08 3.09
N TYR A 569 11.27 1.41 3.83
CA TYR A 569 10.87 0.03 3.54
C TYR A 569 9.56 -0.08 2.75
N LEU A 570 8.81 1.00 2.56
CA LEU A 570 7.51 0.97 1.88
C LEU A 570 7.66 1.09 0.36
N SER A 571 8.55 1.97 -0.14
CA SER A 571 8.65 2.22 -1.58
C SER A 571 8.96 0.95 -2.39
N PRO A 572 9.89 0.05 -1.98
CA PRO A 572 10.09 -1.21 -2.67
C PRO A 572 8.85 -2.11 -2.70
N VAL A 573 8.08 -2.15 -1.60
CA VAL A 573 6.84 -2.94 -1.52
C VAL A 573 5.78 -2.37 -2.45
N ILE A 574 5.57 -1.06 -2.44
CA ILE A 574 4.63 -0.37 -3.34
C ILE A 574 5.03 -0.58 -4.81
N GLY A 575 6.33 -0.44 -5.11
CA GLY A 575 6.88 -0.65 -6.45
C GLY A 575 6.63 -2.06 -6.96
N LYS A 576 6.71 -3.10 -6.12
CA LYS A 576 6.34 -4.46 -6.51
C LYS A 576 4.83 -4.67 -6.55
N MET A 577 4.08 -4.16 -5.58
CA MET A 577 2.63 -4.34 -5.50
C MET A 577 1.88 -3.78 -6.72
N PHE A 578 2.22 -2.56 -7.15
CA PHE A 578 1.51 -1.88 -8.24
C PHE A 578 1.99 -2.24 -9.65
N TYR A 579 3.12 -2.95 -9.76
CA TYR A 579 3.78 -3.24 -11.04
C TYR A 579 4.17 -4.71 -11.20
N GLY A 580 5.00 -5.22 -10.28
CA GLY A 580 5.49 -6.61 -10.32
C GLY A 580 4.40 -7.64 -10.05
N ASP A 581 3.74 -7.57 -8.90
CA ASP A 581 2.77 -8.58 -8.48
C ASP A 581 1.60 -8.73 -9.45
N LEU A 582 1.13 -7.62 -10.05
CA LEU A 582 0.10 -7.68 -11.10
C LEU A 582 0.51 -8.55 -12.29
N LEU A 583 1.79 -8.60 -12.65
CA LEU A 583 2.30 -9.51 -13.67
C LEU A 583 2.32 -10.95 -13.17
N ASN A 584 2.77 -11.19 -11.93
CA ASN A 584 2.73 -12.54 -11.34
C ASN A 584 1.31 -13.12 -11.32
N LEU A 585 0.29 -12.32 -11.04
CA LEU A 585 -1.11 -12.77 -11.05
C LEU A 585 -1.55 -13.31 -12.43
N LEU A 586 -0.99 -12.79 -13.51
CA LEU A 586 -1.30 -13.24 -14.88
C LEU A 586 -0.44 -14.43 -15.33
N LEU A 587 0.60 -14.80 -14.59
CA LEU A 587 1.50 -15.89 -14.94
C LEU A 587 1.14 -17.18 -14.18
N PRO A 588 1.21 -18.35 -14.81
CA PRO A 588 0.95 -19.63 -14.15
C PRO A 588 2.10 -20.08 -13.23
N PHE A 589 3.15 -19.27 -13.08
CA PHE A 589 4.29 -19.51 -12.23
C PHE A 589 4.79 -18.18 -11.63
N GLN A 590 5.36 -18.26 -10.43
CA GLN A 590 5.86 -17.08 -9.72
C GLN A 590 7.24 -16.67 -10.22
N ILE A 591 7.42 -15.37 -10.48
CA ILE A 591 8.72 -14.76 -10.77
C ILE A 591 9.20 -14.01 -9.52
N PRO A 592 10.34 -14.41 -8.90
CA PRO A 592 10.83 -13.78 -7.66
C PRO A 592 11.19 -12.30 -7.79
N ALA A 593 11.48 -11.82 -9.00
CA ALA A 593 11.77 -10.41 -9.24
C ALA A 593 10.53 -9.51 -9.11
N PHE A 594 9.34 -10.07 -9.23
CA PHE A 594 8.06 -9.38 -9.15
C PHE A 594 7.46 -9.38 -7.75
N ASP A 595 7.98 -10.22 -6.86
CA ASP A 595 7.40 -10.53 -5.56
C ASP A 595 7.59 -9.41 -4.52
N ARG A 596 6.49 -8.86 -4.01
CA ARG A 596 6.54 -7.80 -2.98
C ARG A 596 7.00 -8.26 -1.60
N ALA A 597 6.74 -9.51 -1.19
CA ALA A 597 7.22 -10.03 0.09
C ALA A 597 8.75 -10.20 0.08
N ALA A 598 9.29 -10.71 -1.02
CA ALA A 598 10.74 -10.80 -1.23
C ALA A 598 11.40 -9.40 -1.26
N ALA A 599 10.73 -8.39 -1.81
CA ALA A 599 11.23 -7.02 -1.77
C ALA A 599 11.30 -6.45 -0.34
N LEU A 600 10.28 -6.72 0.49
CA LEU A 600 10.27 -6.31 1.90
C LEU A 600 11.43 -6.95 2.68
N GLU A 601 11.62 -8.26 2.54
CA GLU A 601 12.73 -8.95 3.20
C GLU A 601 14.09 -8.43 2.74
N LYS A 602 14.29 -8.23 1.42
CA LYS A 602 15.55 -7.70 0.87
C LYS A 602 15.84 -6.27 1.31
N VAL A 603 14.82 -5.42 1.49
CA VAL A 603 15.04 -4.05 1.97
C VAL A 603 15.40 -4.03 3.46
N TRP A 604 14.87 -4.94 4.29
CA TRP A 604 15.37 -5.12 5.66
C TRP A 604 16.80 -5.65 5.69
N GLU A 605 17.13 -6.63 4.83
CA GLU A 605 18.49 -7.15 4.68
C GLU A 605 19.46 -6.01 4.28
N SER A 606 19.06 -5.18 3.32
CA SER A 606 19.84 -3.99 2.94
C SER A 606 19.91 -2.98 4.08
N GLY A 607 18.87 -2.88 4.89
CA GLY A 607 18.81 -1.96 6.00
C GLY A 607 19.70 -2.34 7.17
N TYR A 608 19.78 -3.63 7.47
CA TYR A 608 20.72 -4.18 8.41
C TYR A 608 22.17 -3.95 7.96
N ARG A 609 22.45 -4.17 6.67
CA ARG A 609 23.77 -3.91 6.05
C ARG A 609 24.23 -2.46 6.19
N ARG A 610 23.31 -1.50 6.35
CA ARG A 610 23.62 -0.07 6.56
C ARG A 610 24.01 0.27 8.01
N VAL A 611 23.64 -0.57 8.98
CA VAL A 611 23.96 -0.35 10.40
C VAL A 611 25.27 -1.02 10.82
N VAL A 612 25.72 -2.09 10.17
CA VAL A 612 26.98 -2.78 10.53
C VAL A 612 28.18 -2.41 9.63
N THR A 613 29.41 -2.57 10.14
CA THR A 613 30.66 -2.29 9.42
C THR A 613 30.87 -3.25 8.24
N PRO A 614 31.48 -2.85 7.10
CA PRO A 614 31.59 -3.64 5.85
C PRO A 614 32.02 -5.11 6.00
N ASP A 615 32.86 -5.40 6.98
CA ASP A 615 33.40 -6.71 7.35
C ASP A 615 32.42 -7.61 8.14
N ALA A 616 31.37 -7.03 8.74
CA ALA A 616 30.34 -7.79 9.44
C ALA A 616 29.49 -8.65 8.50
N SER A 617 29.04 -9.82 8.98
CA SER A 617 28.01 -10.59 8.28
C SER A 617 26.65 -9.89 8.33
N ASN A 618 25.79 -10.19 7.37
CA ASN A 618 24.44 -9.64 7.34
C ASN A 618 23.46 -10.65 7.94
N ILE A 619 23.31 -10.60 9.28
CA ILE A 619 22.46 -11.49 10.07
C ILE A 619 21.05 -11.62 9.49
N PHE A 620 20.46 -10.52 8.99
CA PHE A 620 19.12 -10.56 8.39
C PHE A 620 19.04 -11.43 7.13
N SER A 621 20.13 -11.53 6.37
CA SER A 621 20.21 -12.38 5.18
C SER A 621 20.74 -13.79 5.47
N ASP A 622 21.29 -14.03 6.66
CA ASP A 622 21.89 -15.31 7.04
C ASP A 622 20.82 -16.35 7.41
N ASN A 623 21.19 -17.63 7.34
CA ASN A 623 20.31 -18.74 7.67
C ASN A 623 20.00 -18.77 9.17
N PHE A 624 18.73 -18.58 9.54
CA PHE A 624 18.25 -18.47 10.90
C PHE A 624 18.71 -19.63 11.80
N GLN A 625 18.60 -20.87 11.31
CA GLN A 625 18.94 -22.05 12.12
C GLN A 625 20.44 -22.18 12.35
N LYS A 626 21.30 -21.62 11.48
CA LYS A 626 22.76 -21.66 11.62
C LYS A 626 23.30 -20.60 12.59
N LEU A 627 22.55 -19.53 12.82
CA LEU A 627 22.89 -18.49 13.79
C LEU A 627 22.89 -19.00 15.23
N TYR A 628 22.21 -20.12 15.50
CA TYR A 628 22.09 -20.73 16.82
C TYR A 628 22.71 -22.12 16.83
N SER A 629 23.79 -22.30 17.58
CA SER A 629 24.36 -23.63 17.79
C SER A 629 23.40 -24.52 18.62
N PRO A 630 23.47 -25.86 18.52
CA PRO A 630 22.62 -26.76 19.33
C PRO A 630 22.80 -26.62 20.85
N LYS A 631 23.92 -26.00 21.28
CA LYS A 631 24.24 -25.71 22.68
C LYS A 631 24.24 -24.20 22.96
N ASN A 632 23.60 -23.40 22.11
CA ASN A 632 23.54 -21.97 22.31
C ASN A 632 22.79 -21.64 23.61
N THR A 633 23.20 -20.55 24.23
CA THR A 633 22.59 -19.93 25.41
C THR A 633 22.14 -18.52 25.05
N LEU A 634 21.78 -18.30 23.79
CA LEU A 634 21.16 -17.05 23.37
C LEU A 634 19.68 -17.07 23.72
N PRO A 635 19.02 -15.92 23.86
CA PRO A 635 17.61 -15.88 24.21
C PRO A 635 16.73 -16.69 23.25
N ALA A 636 15.70 -17.34 23.81
CA ALA A 636 14.67 -18.02 23.03
C ALA A 636 13.81 -16.98 22.30
N LEU A 637 13.74 -17.07 20.97
CA LEU A 637 13.02 -16.13 20.12
C LEU A 637 11.78 -16.82 19.54
N PHE A 638 10.60 -16.34 19.90
CA PHE A 638 9.32 -16.81 19.35
C PHE A 638 8.71 -15.75 18.44
N ILE A 639 8.68 -16.06 17.14
CA ILE A 639 8.04 -15.22 16.12
C ILE A 639 6.69 -15.84 15.78
N ASN A 640 5.61 -15.17 16.16
CA ASN A 640 4.25 -15.67 16.03
C ASN A 640 3.71 -15.45 14.61
N THR A 641 3.03 -16.44 14.05
CA THR A 641 2.36 -16.34 12.73
C THR A 641 1.04 -17.09 12.78
N THR A 642 0.18 -16.91 11.77
CA THR A 642 -1.14 -17.56 11.71
C THR A 642 -1.22 -18.44 10.48
N GLU A 643 -1.53 -19.72 10.67
CA GLU A 643 -1.85 -20.64 9.58
C GLU A 643 -3.29 -20.43 9.11
N VAL A 644 -3.48 -20.07 7.85
CA VAL A 644 -4.81 -19.73 7.27
C VAL A 644 -5.71 -20.96 7.23
N GLU A 645 -5.17 -22.13 6.86
CA GLU A 645 -5.96 -23.36 6.67
C GLU A 645 -6.53 -23.92 7.97
N THR A 646 -5.91 -23.62 9.12
CA THR A 646 -6.32 -24.18 10.42
C THR A 646 -6.73 -23.14 11.44
N GLY A 647 -6.43 -21.85 11.21
CA GLY A 647 -6.63 -20.77 12.18
C GLY A 647 -5.72 -20.86 13.42
N LEU A 648 -4.73 -21.75 13.41
CA LEU A 648 -3.79 -21.92 14.52
C LEU A 648 -2.73 -20.82 14.51
N GLN A 649 -2.41 -20.31 15.71
CA GLN A 649 -1.18 -19.56 15.92
C GLN A 649 0.01 -20.52 15.87
N CYS A 650 0.96 -20.28 15.00
CA CYS A 650 2.19 -21.05 14.84
C CYS A 650 3.42 -20.21 15.24
N TRP A 651 4.56 -20.87 15.40
CA TRP A 651 5.81 -20.22 15.80
C TRP A 651 6.96 -20.58 14.88
N MET A 652 7.75 -19.57 14.54
CA MET A 652 9.13 -19.72 14.08
C MET A 652 10.04 -19.43 15.27
N THR A 653 10.82 -20.41 15.72
CA THR A 653 11.63 -20.27 16.94
C THR A 653 12.97 -21.02 16.89
N ASN A 654 13.98 -20.48 17.58
CA ASN A 654 15.34 -21.05 17.70
C ASN A 654 15.47 -22.16 18.76
N VAL A 655 14.43 -22.38 19.57
CA VAL A 655 14.34 -23.50 20.52
C VAL A 655 13.22 -24.44 20.10
N ARG A 656 13.33 -25.73 20.45
CA ARG A 656 12.25 -26.68 20.17
C ARG A 656 11.21 -26.63 21.30
N PRO A 657 9.94 -26.30 21.03
CA PRO A 657 8.88 -26.31 22.03
C PRO A 657 8.74 -27.68 22.71
N ASP A 658 8.53 -27.67 24.04
CA ASP A 658 8.27 -28.88 24.81
C ASP A 658 6.87 -29.47 24.54
N SER A 659 6.69 -30.75 24.85
CA SER A 659 5.41 -31.45 24.67
C SER A 659 4.27 -30.94 25.57
N THR A 660 4.58 -30.10 26.56
CA THR A 660 3.59 -29.43 27.41
C THR A 660 2.96 -28.20 26.76
N MET A 661 3.59 -27.64 25.72
CA MET A 661 2.98 -26.57 24.94
C MET A 661 1.86 -27.13 24.06
N LEU A 662 0.74 -26.40 23.97
CA LEU A 662 -0.46 -26.91 23.33
C LEU A 662 -0.24 -27.06 21.84
N LEU A 663 -0.59 -28.24 21.29
CA LEU A 663 -0.45 -28.56 19.86
C LEU A 663 0.97 -28.33 19.30
N TYR A 664 2.01 -28.49 20.13
CA TYR A 664 3.39 -28.15 19.78
C TYR A 664 3.86 -28.70 18.42
N GLN A 665 3.49 -29.93 18.06
CA GLN A 665 3.87 -30.53 16.77
C GLN A 665 3.24 -29.85 15.55
N ARG A 666 2.06 -29.24 15.70
CA ARG A 666 1.33 -28.57 14.62
C ARG A 666 1.72 -27.09 14.52
N ARG A 667 2.08 -26.48 15.65
CA ARG A 667 2.40 -25.05 15.76
C ARG A 667 3.87 -24.72 15.52
N ASP A 668 4.79 -25.64 15.82
CA ASP A 668 6.21 -25.47 15.52
C ASP A 668 6.52 -25.73 14.03
N LEU A 669 6.72 -24.64 13.28
CA LEU A 669 6.94 -24.69 11.83
C LEU A 669 8.23 -25.44 11.46
N PHE A 670 9.28 -25.30 12.26
CA PHE A 670 10.57 -25.95 12.03
C PHE A 670 10.58 -27.46 12.32
N ASN A 671 9.55 -27.99 12.99
CA ASN A 671 9.46 -29.41 13.29
C ASN A 671 9.21 -30.24 12.02
N LYS A 672 8.18 -29.89 11.25
CA LYS A 672 7.75 -30.67 10.07
C LYS A 672 7.45 -29.85 8.81
N LYS A 673 7.23 -28.54 8.92
CA LYS A 673 6.67 -27.74 7.83
C LYS A 673 7.74 -27.02 7.01
N ILE A 674 8.80 -26.51 7.65
CA ILE A 674 9.96 -25.92 6.98
C ILE A 674 10.92 -27.03 6.56
N ARG A 675 11.24 -27.12 5.25
CA ARG A 675 12.05 -28.23 4.68
C ARG A 675 13.49 -27.86 4.31
N GLY A 676 13.84 -26.58 4.32
CA GLY A 676 15.16 -26.08 3.94
C GLY A 676 15.61 -24.93 4.82
N GLY A 677 16.83 -24.46 4.58
CA GLY A 677 17.36 -23.26 5.21
C GLY A 677 16.45 -22.06 4.97
N ILE A 678 16.26 -21.25 6.00
CA ILE A 678 15.43 -20.05 5.94
C ILE A 678 16.18 -18.85 6.50
N ARG A 679 16.03 -17.69 5.86
CA ARG A 679 16.72 -16.47 6.28
C ARG A 679 16.08 -15.87 7.51
N TYR A 680 16.89 -15.18 8.31
CA TYR A 680 16.41 -14.45 9.48
C TYR A 680 15.32 -13.43 9.11
N SER A 681 15.48 -12.71 8.00
CA SER A 681 14.47 -11.79 7.44
C SER A 681 13.15 -12.50 7.11
N THR A 682 13.21 -13.69 6.49
CA THR A 682 12.04 -14.49 6.14
C THR A 682 11.33 -15.01 7.39
N VAL A 683 12.07 -15.43 8.43
CA VAL A 683 11.51 -15.80 9.74
C VAL A 683 10.71 -14.66 10.35
N VAL A 684 11.26 -13.44 10.35
CA VAL A 684 10.54 -12.25 10.80
C VAL A 684 9.33 -11.97 9.90
N ASN A 685 9.48 -12.15 8.58
CA ASN A 685 8.42 -11.86 7.63
C ASN A 685 7.17 -12.72 7.84
N PHE A 686 7.29 -13.97 8.31
CA PHE A 686 6.12 -14.81 8.67
C PHE A 686 5.14 -14.12 9.61
N SER A 687 5.65 -13.29 10.52
CA SER A 687 4.84 -12.55 11.48
C SER A 687 4.26 -11.25 10.93
N THR A 688 4.80 -10.72 9.84
CA THR A 688 4.45 -9.40 9.27
C THR A 688 3.69 -9.49 7.93
N ARG A 689 3.15 -10.67 7.61
CA ARG A 689 2.36 -10.95 6.39
C ARG A 689 0.92 -10.45 6.50
N PHE A 690 0.74 -9.14 6.50
CA PHE A 690 -0.58 -8.50 6.48
C PHE A 690 -1.04 -8.27 5.03
N PRO A 691 -1.96 -9.08 4.45
CA PRO A 691 -2.19 -9.17 3.00
C PRO A 691 -2.51 -7.88 2.25
N LEU A 692 -2.96 -6.84 2.95
CA LEU A 692 -3.13 -5.50 2.38
C LEU A 692 -1.81 -4.91 1.84
N PHE A 693 -0.65 -5.25 2.44
CA PHE A 693 0.67 -4.75 2.04
C PHE A 693 1.71 -5.86 1.87
N SER A 694 1.76 -6.81 2.80
CA SER A 694 2.64 -7.98 2.73
C SER A 694 1.78 -9.23 2.53
N PRO A 695 1.89 -9.93 1.39
CA PRO A 695 1.01 -11.02 1.05
C PRO A 695 1.23 -12.24 1.97
N GLY A 696 0.20 -13.07 2.09
CA GLY A 696 0.31 -14.36 2.75
C GLY A 696 1.45 -15.20 2.16
N GLY A 697 2.16 -15.93 3.01
CA GLY A 697 3.33 -16.71 2.62
C GLY A 697 2.90 -18.10 2.25
N ASN A 698 3.16 -18.50 1.01
CA ASN A 698 2.87 -19.85 0.55
C ASN A 698 4.02 -20.79 0.92
N LEU A 699 3.69 -21.79 1.72
CA LEU A 699 4.54 -22.88 2.12
C LEU A 699 4.07 -24.18 1.45
N LYS A 700 4.58 -24.43 0.24
CA LYS A 700 4.32 -25.70 -0.46
C LYS A 700 4.97 -26.86 0.30
N GLN A 701 4.17 -27.86 0.66
CA GLN A 701 4.65 -29.10 1.26
C GLN A 701 4.97 -30.10 0.16
N ASP A 702 4.02 -30.42 -0.70
CA ASP A 702 4.16 -31.33 -1.82
C ASP A 702 3.29 -30.84 -2.98
N ASP A 703 3.12 -31.65 -4.03
CA ASP A 703 2.34 -31.24 -5.20
C ASP A 703 0.84 -31.07 -4.92
N GLU A 704 0.32 -31.63 -3.82
CA GLU A 704 -1.09 -31.58 -3.47
C GLU A 704 -1.37 -30.62 -2.28
N THR A 705 -0.38 -30.38 -1.43
CA THR A 705 -0.56 -29.64 -0.17
C THR A 705 0.27 -28.36 -0.15
N LYS A 706 -0.40 -27.22 0.03
CA LYS A 706 0.21 -25.92 0.33
C LYS A 706 -0.48 -25.27 1.53
N TYR A 707 0.32 -24.67 2.42
CA TYR A 707 -0.18 -23.91 3.57
C TYR A 707 0.10 -22.42 3.38
N HIS A 708 -0.78 -21.56 3.86
CA HIS A 708 -0.62 -20.12 3.82
C HIS A 708 -0.46 -19.56 5.22
N TYR A 709 0.50 -18.65 5.37
CA TYR A 709 0.80 -17.99 6.63
C TYR A 709 0.59 -16.49 6.53
N VAL A 710 -0.16 -15.95 7.47
CA VAL A 710 -0.42 -14.51 7.61
C VAL A 710 0.10 -14.00 8.95
N ASP A 711 0.04 -12.69 9.12
CA ASP A 711 0.46 -11.98 10.32
C ASP A 711 -0.04 -12.67 11.62
N GLY A 712 0.83 -12.78 12.63
CA GLY A 712 0.49 -13.41 13.92
C GLY A 712 -0.64 -12.68 14.66
N GLY A 713 -0.81 -11.39 14.37
CA GLY A 713 -1.83 -10.53 14.94
C GLY A 713 -3.24 -10.88 14.48
N TYR A 714 -3.44 -11.82 13.53
CA TYR A 714 -4.76 -12.37 13.18
C TYR A 714 -5.36 -13.21 14.30
N VAL A 715 -4.53 -13.81 15.16
CA VAL A 715 -4.99 -14.63 16.29
C VAL A 715 -4.90 -13.86 17.61
N GLU A 716 -3.72 -13.33 17.91
CA GLU A 716 -3.40 -12.67 19.19
C GLU A 716 -2.24 -11.68 18.93
N ASN A 717 -2.45 -10.38 19.19
CA ASN A 717 -1.55 -9.33 18.70
C ASN A 717 -0.40 -8.99 19.65
N THR A 718 -0.46 -9.39 20.92
CA THR A 718 0.49 -8.95 21.97
C THR A 718 1.67 -9.90 22.19
N GLY A 719 1.57 -11.15 21.74
CA GLY A 719 2.56 -12.20 21.98
C GLY A 719 2.49 -12.81 23.39
N THR A 720 1.54 -12.39 24.21
CA THR A 720 1.41 -12.78 25.62
C THR A 720 0.93 -14.22 25.78
N GLY A 721 0.07 -14.71 24.88
CA GLY A 721 -0.43 -16.10 24.92
C GLY A 721 0.71 -17.12 24.76
N THR A 722 1.63 -16.87 23.83
CA THR A 722 2.83 -17.70 23.66
C THR A 722 3.72 -17.64 24.90
N MET A 723 3.91 -16.45 25.48
CA MET A 723 4.73 -16.30 26.68
C MET A 723 4.14 -17.02 27.90
N LEU A 724 2.81 -17.02 28.03
CA LEU A 724 2.11 -17.78 29.06
C LEU A 724 2.40 -19.28 28.94
N GLU A 725 2.37 -19.85 27.73
CA GLU A 725 2.71 -21.25 27.49
C GLU A 725 4.19 -21.56 27.80
N VAL A 726 5.10 -20.63 27.49
CA VAL A 726 6.52 -20.73 27.85
C VAL A 726 6.67 -20.79 29.37
N LEU A 727 6.10 -19.84 30.11
CA LEU A 727 6.19 -19.79 31.58
C LEU A 727 5.55 -21.02 32.24
N LYS A 728 4.39 -21.47 31.75
CA LYS A 728 3.74 -22.72 32.23
C LYS A 728 4.65 -23.93 32.03
N THR A 729 5.26 -24.04 30.86
CA THR A 729 6.18 -25.13 30.55
C THR A 729 7.43 -25.09 31.43
N LEU A 730 8.07 -23.93 31.56
CA LEU A 730 9.26 -23.79 32.39
C LEU A 730 8.96 -24.09 33.86
N LYS A 731 7.81 -23.66 34.38
CA LYS A 731 7.37 -24.01 35.73
C LYS A 731 7.32 -25.52 35.98
N ILE A 732 6.88 -26.29 34.98
CA ILE A 732 6.73 -27.74 35.07
C ILE A 732 8.07 -28.46 34.86
N LYS A 733 8.89 -27.99 33.90
CA LYS A 733 10.03 -28.75 33.36
C LYS A 733 11.39 -28.28 33.83
N SER A 734 11.59 -26.97 34.06
CA SER A 734 12.89 -26.43 34.47
C SER A 734 13.20 -26.76 35.93
N LYS A 735 14.47 -26.99 36.23
CA LYS A 735 14.93 -27.14 37.62
C LYS A 735 14.84 -25.81 38.39
N ALA A 736 15.33 -24.71 37.82
CA ALA A 736 15.39 -23.43 38.53
C ALA A 736 14.01 -22.86 38.91
N PHE A 737 12.97 -23.12 38.10
CA PHE A 737 11.59 -22.76 38.46
C PHE A 737 10.99 -23.64 39.57
N ARG A 738 11.37 -24.92 39.63
CA ARG A 738 10.92 -25.86 40.69
C ARG A 738 11.61 -25.55 42.01
N ASP A 739 12.90 -25.25 41.97
CA ASP A 739 13.72 -24.88 43.12
C ASP A 739 13.46 -23.41 43.57
N ARG A 740 12.56 -22.71 42.86
CA ARG A 740 12.16 -21.32 43.10
C ARG A 740 13.37 -20.38 43.16
N GLU A 741 14.39 -20.59 42.34
CA GLU A 741 15.64 -19.79 42.35
C GLU A 741 15.46 -18.41 41.70
N ILE A 742 14.38 -18.21 40.94
CA ILE A 742 14.19 -17.05 40.07
C ILE A 742 12.95 -16.22 40.42
N VAL A 743 12.91 -14.99 39.92
CA VAL A 743 11.73 -14.12 39.86
C VAL A 743 11.54 -13.67 38.41
N PRO A 744 10.42 -14.04 37.75
CA PRO A 744 10.18 -13.66 36.36
C PRO A 744 9.66 -12.21 36.26
N PHE A 745 10.27 -11.44 35.35
CA PHE A 745 9.83 -10.11 34.94
C PHE A 745 9.36 -10.16 33.50
N VAL A 746 8.08 -9.93 33.26
CA VAL A 746 7.50 -10.01 31.92
C VAL A 746 7.22 -8.60 31.40
N PHE A 747 8.04 -8.13 30.47
CA PHE A 747 7.84 -6.88 29.76
C PHE A 747 6.82 -7.08 28.66
N VAL A 748 5.79 -6.25 28.61
CA VAL A 748 4.80 -6.24 27.53
C VAL A 748 4.84 -4.88 26.86
N LEU A 749 5.44 -4.82 25.67
CA LEU A 749 5.61 -3.61 24.89
C LEU A 749 4.43 -3.50 23.91
N SER A 750 3.53 -2.53 24.17
CA SER A 750 2.23 -2.43 23.49
C SER A 750 1.99 -1.07 22.84
N PHE A 751 1.11 -1.04 21.85
CA PHE A 751 0.74 0.18 21.12
C PHE A 751 -0.22 1.07 21.92
N SER A 752 -1.13 0.49 22.71
CA SER A 752 -2.11 1.22 23.50
C SER A 752 -2.25 0.61 24.89
N ASP A 753 -2.50 1.47 25.89
CA ASP A 753 -2.93 1.00 27.21
C ASP A 753 -4.32 0.38 27.03
N SER A 754 -4.38 -0.95 27.06
CA SER A 754 -5.52 -1.81 26.70
C SER A 754 -6.73 -1.67 27.62
N ARG A 755 -6.82 -0.58 28.40
CA ARG A 755 -7.86 -0.37 29.40
C ARG A 755 -9.18 0.12 28.81
N GLU A 756 -9.19 0.71 27.60
CA GLU A 756 -10.41 1.16 26.94
C GLU A 756 -10.29 0.99 25.41
N ALA A 757 -10.59 -0.21 24.90
CA ALA A 757 -11.06 -0.29 23.53
C ALA A 757 -12.46 0.31 23.52
N ASP A 758 -12.59 1.56 23.06
CA ASP A 758 -13.89 2.23 22.92
C ASP A 758 -14.88 1.27 22.26
N THR A 759 -15.93 0.90 23.00
CA THR A 759 -17.02 0.09 22.45
C THR A 759 -17.69 0.91 21.36
N LYS A 760 -17.37 0.62 20.09
CA LYS A 760 -17.97 1.32 18.96
C LYS A 760 -19.36 0.78 18.70
N ASN A 761 -20.37 1.65 18.73
CA ASN A 761 -21.72 1.28 18.34
C ASN A 761 -21.76 0.93 16.84
N LEU A 762 -22.19 -0.29 16.54
CA LEU A 762 -22.56 -0.71 15.17
C LEU A 762 -23.97 -0.18 14.89
N SER A 763 -24.08 0.80 13.98
CA SER A 763 -25.35 1.48 13.67
C SER A 763 -25.69 1.51 12.17
N PHE A 764 -24.81 1.00 11.31
CA PHE A 764 -24.98 0.98 9.87
C PHE A 764 -24.76 -0.44 9.32
N GLY A 765 -25.74 -0.95 8.58
CA GLY A 765 -25.65 -2.26 7.93
C GLY A 765 -25.39 -3.41 8.91
N ASN A 766 -26.07 -3.38 10.06
CA ASN A 766 -25.76 -4.19 11.24
C ASN A 766 -25.47 -5.66 10.94
N GLU A 767 -26.30 -6.38 10.17
CA GLU A 767 -26.06 -7.80 9.87
C GLU A 767 -24.71 -8.06 9.18
N LEU A 768 -24.30 -7.23 8.22
CA LEU A 768 -23.00 -7.36 7.53
C LEU A 768 -21.86 -6.87 8.43
N SER A 769 -22.08 -5.75 9.11
CA SER A 769 -21.11 -5.13 10.00
C SER A 769 -20.82 -6.03 11.22
N GLU A 770 -21.81 -6.74 11.75
CA GLU A 770 -21.68 -7.70 12.86
C GLU A 770 -20.81 -8.91 12.47
N ILE A 771 -20.93 -9.42 11.24
CA ILE A 771 -20.05 -10.50 10.75
C ILE A 771 -18.59 -10.02 10.70
N LEU A 772 -18.35 -8.85 10.09
CA LEU A 772 -16.99 -8.33 9.94
C LEU A 772 -16.38 -7.88 11.28
N ALA A 773 -17.15 -7.13 12.08
CA ALA A 773 -16.74 -6.66 13.40
C ALA A 773 -16.57 -7.84 14.37
N GLY A 774 -17.50 -8.81 14.38
CA GLY A 774 -17.38 -10.00 15.23
C GLY A 774 -16.09 -10.79 14.97
N ILE A 775 -15.72 -11.00 13.70
CA ILE A 775 -14.45 -11.65 13.33
C ILE A 775 -13.25 -10.81 13.81
N TYR A 776 -13.29 -9.49 13.59
CA TYR A 776 -12.18 -8.59 13.95
C TYR A 776 -12.03 -8.37 15.47
N ASP A 777 -13.13 -8.25 16.20
CA ASP A 777 -13.16 -7.96 17.64
C ASP A 777 -12.89 -9.22 18.47
N THR A 778 -13.20 -10.42 17.96
CA THR A 778 -12.79 -11.69 18.59
C THR A 778 -11.28 -11.74 18.82
N ARG A 779 -10.49 -11.26 17.86
CA ARG A 779 -9.03 -11.16 17.96
C ARG A 779 -8.57 -10.17 19.04
N ALA A 780 -9.24 -9.03 19.14
CA ALA A 780 -8.96 -8.06 20.21
C ALA A 780 -9.31 -8.64 21.59
N GLY A 781 -10.46 -9.30 21.71
CA GLY A 781 -10.87 -10.01 22.93
C GLY A 781 -9.90 -11.10 23.35
N ARG A 782 -9.38 -11.90 22.40
CA ARG A 782 -8.32 -12.90 22.69
C ARG A 782 -7.04 -12.26 23.21
N SER A 783 -6.64 -11.13 22.65
CA SER A 783 -5.43 -10.42 23.09
C SER A 783 -5.57 -9.90 24.53
N ALA A 784 -6.75 -9.36 24.87
CA ALA A 784 -7.05 -8.91 26.24
C ALA A 784 -7.06 -10.08 27.24
N MET A 785 -7.69 -11.21 26.88
CA MET A 785 -7.73 -12.41 27.72
C MET A 785 -6.33 -12.98 27.95
N ALA A 786 -5.53 -13.13 26.90
CA ALA A 786 -4.16 -13.65 27.01
C ALA A 786 -3.26 -12.78 27.89
N MET A 787 -3.40 -11.46 27.80
CA MET A 787 -2.67 -10.51 28.66
C MET A 787 -3.07 -10.65 30.13
N ASP A 788 -4.36 -10.78 30.40
CA ASP A 788 -4.86 -10.93 31.77
C ASP A 788 -4.48 -12.29 32.39
N GLU A 789 -4.58 -13.38 31.63
CA GLU A 789 -4.11 -14.71 32.05
C GLU A 789 -2.59 -14.72 32.33
N LEU A 790 -1.81 -14.05 31.48
CA LEU A 790 -0.37 -13.90 31.68
C LEU A 790 -0.05 -13.13 32.97
N ARG A 791 -0.79 -12.03 33.24
CA ARG A 791 -0.60 -11.23 34.46
C ARG A 791 -0.91 -12.05 35.71
N HIS A 792 -2.08 -12.66 35.79
CA HIS A 792 -2.46 -13.51 36.92
C HIS A 792 -1.44 -14.63 37.14
N TYR A 793 -1.07 -15.36 36.08
CA TYR A 793 -0.10 -16.45 36.21
C TYR A 793 1.30 -15.97 36.65
N THR A 794 1.75 -14.82 36.15
CA THR A 794 3.08 -14.30 36.50
C THR A 794 3.11 -13.77 37.93
N GLU A 795 2.12 -12.99 38.35
CA GLU A 795 2.13 -12.30 39.64
C GLU A 795 1.68 -13.20 40.79
N ASP A 796 0.63 -14.01 40.57
CA ASP A 796 0.02 -14.81 41.63
C ASP A 796 0.74 -16.16 41.79
N GLU A 797 1.00 -16.88 40.68
CA GLU A 797 1.55 -18.24 40.72
C GLU A 797 3.08 -18.29 40.74
N LEU A 798 3.73 -17.33 40.07
CA LEU A 798 5.20 -17.29 39.97
C LEU A 798 5.86 -16.24 40.88
N HIS A 799 5.07 -15.41 41.57
CA HIS A 799 5.55 -14.28 42.38
C HIS A 799 6.47 -13.31 41.60
N GLY A 800 6.24 -13.23 40.29
CA GLY A 800 6.91 -12.33 39.37
C GLY A 800 6.25 -10.96 39.28
N LYS A 801 6.62 -10.20 38.24
CA LYS A 801 6.00 -8.91 37.90
C LYS A 801 5.78 -8.75 36.41
N VAL A 802 4.62 -8.23 36.03
CA VAL A 802 4.39 -7.77 34.65
C VAL A 802 4.71 -6.27 34.58
N ILE A 803 5.45 -5.88 33.53
CA ILE A 803 5.81 -4.50 33.24
C ILE A 803 5.20 -4.15 31.89
N GLN A 804 4.05 -3.48 31.89
CA GLN A 804 3.39 -3.08 30.65
C GLN A 804 3.85 -1.67 30.27
N LEU A 805 4.47 -1.54 29.10
CA LEU A 805 4.92 -0.27 28.56
C LEU A 805 4.21 -0.02 27.24
N SER A 806 3.25 0.89 27.29
CA SER A 806 2.45 1.28 26.13
C SER A 806 2.98 2.57 25.52
N ILE A 807 2.92 2.70 24.20
CA ILE A 807 3.24 3.96 23.52
C ILE A 807 2.35 5.08 24.10
N GLY A 808 2.97 6.16 24.60
CA GLY A 808 2.23 7.29 25.18
C GLY A 808 1.54 8.16 24.14
N LYS A 809 0.83 9.21 24.58
CA LYS A 809 0.07 10.10 23.68
C LYS A 809 0.94 10.72 22.57
N SER A 810 2.18 11.11 22.88
CA SER A 810 3.15 11.64 21.91
C SER A 810 3.62 10.60 20.89
N GLY A 811 3.68 9.31 21.26
CA GLY A 811 4.04 8.23 20.36
C GLY A 811 2.85 7.63 19.59
N SER A 812 1.61 7.74 20.11
CA SER A 812 0.40 7.28 19.41
C SER A 812 0.14 8.01 18.10
N GLN A 813 0.77 9.18 17.97
CA GLN A 813 0.83 10.05 16.82
C GLN A 813 1.68 9.49 15.67
N VAL A 814 2.53 8.49 15.92
CA VAL A 814 3.35 7.86 14.89
C VAL A 814 2.45 7.04 13.95
N PRO A 815 2.61 7.16 12.61
CA PRO A 815 1.78 6.43 11.65
C PRO A 815 2.04 4.92 11.68
N LEU A 816 1.03 4.14 11.27
CA LEU A 816 1.11 2.69 11.17
C LEU A 816 1.50 2.30 9.74
N ASN A 817 2.80 2.31 9.44
CA ASN A 817 3.31 2.05 8.09
C ASN A 817 4.69 1.35 8.09
N TRP A 818 5.24 1.17 6.90
CA TRP A 818 6.59 0.66 6.67
C TRP A 818 7.62 1.76 6.37
N VAL A 819 7.38 3.01 6.80
CA VAL A 819 8.35 4.14 6.74
C VAL A 819 8.13 5.08 7.91
N LEU A 820 9.13 5.24 8.76
CA LEU A 820 9.06 6.23 9.85
C LEU A 820 9.88 7.47 9.50
N SER A 821 9.29 8.64 9.75
CA SER A 821 10.02 9.89 9.69
C SER A 821 10.97 10.04 10.88
N THR A 822 12.00 10.87 10.70
CA THR A 822 12.90 11.26 11.80
C THR A 822 12.12 11.86 12.97
N ASN A 823 11.06 12.63 12.69
CA ASN A 823 10.20 13.20 13.73
C ASN A 823 9.43 12.11 14.50
N SER A 824 8.86 11.14 13.78
CA SER A 824 8.18 9.99 14.40
C SER A 824 9.10 9.23 15.35
N LEU A 825 10.33 8.97 14.94
CA LEU A 825 11.32 8.29 15.79
C LEU A 825 11.76 9.15 16.98
N ASN A 826 11.94 10.47 16.79
CA ASN A 826 12.23 11.38 17.89
C ASN A 826 11.08 11.43 18.91
N ASN A 827 9.82 11.40 18.47
CA ASN A 827 8.66 11.32 19.35
C ASN A 827 8.67 10.02 20.18
N LEU A 828 9.00 8.88 19.57
CA LEU A 828 9.17 7.61 20.32
C LEU A 828 10.30 7.70 21.34
N LYS A 829 11.45 8.26 20.97
CA LYS A 829 12.58 8.47 21.90
C LYS A 829 12.19 9.37 23.06
N MET A 830 11.47 10.46 22.81
CA MET A 830 10.97 11.36 23.85
C MET A 830 9.98 10.64 24.77
N ASP A 831 9.05 9.85 24.23
CA ASP A 831 8.10 9.05 25.01
C ASP A 831 8.81 8.01 25.91
N ILE A 832 9.83 7.33 25.38
CA ILE A 832 10.65 6.38 26.13
C ILE A 832 11.43 7.09 27.24
N LYS A 833 12.03 8.25 26.94
CA LYS A 833 12.77 9.06 27.91
C LYS A 833 11.86 9.55 29.03
N ASP A 834 10.67 10.04 28.69
CA ASP A 834 9.66 10.48 29.65
C ASP A 834 9.23 9.33 30.59
N LYS A 835 8.99 8.13 30.04
CA LYS A 835 8.72 6.93 30.85
C LYS A 835 9.86 6.60 31.81
N TRP A 836 11.11 6.78 31.38
CA TRP A 836 12.26 6.55 32.25
C TRP A 836 12.42 7.61 33.33
N GLU A 837 12.25 8.89 32.99
CA GLU A 837 12.31 10.00 33.95
C GLU A 837 11.22 9.85 35.02
N HIS A 838 10.01 9.42 34.63
CA HIS A 838 8.86 9.19 35.51
C HIS A 838 8.68 7.71 35.96
N ARG A 839 9.74 6.90 35.91
CA ARG A 839 9.70 5.45 36.21
C ARG A 839 9.14 5.09 37.59
N GLU A 840 9.14 6.02 38.54
CA GLU A 840 8.57 5.80 39.88
C GLU A 840 7.04 5.71 39.88
N PHE A 841 6.41 6.29 38.85
CA PHE A 841 4.95 6.39 38.71
C PHE A 841 4.37 5.47 37.63
N ASN A 842 5.20 4.64 36.99
CA ASN A 842 4.78 3.64 36.02
C ASN A 842 5.31 2.25 36.39
N ASP A 843 5.01 1.25 35.55
CA ASP A 843 5.34 -0.15 35.83
C ASP A 843 6.86 -0.43 35.93
N LEU A 844 7.72 0.46 35.41
CA LEU A 844 9.19 0.34 35.59
C LEU A 844 9.61 0.42 37.05
N ARG A 845 8.80 0.97 37.96
CA ARG A 845 9.06 0.95 39.40
C ARG A 845 9.28 -0.47 39.91
N ASN A 846 8.57 -1.45 39.33
CA ASN A 846 8.66 -2.85 39.74
C ASN A 846 10.07 -3.43 39.49
N LEU A 847 10.80 -2.89 38.50
CA LEU A 847 12.20 -3.20 38.25
C LEU A 847 13.15 -2.32 39.08
N TYR A 848 12.85 -1.02 39.27
CA TYR A 848 13.77 -0.07 39.89
C TYR A 848 13.79 -0.12 41.43
N ILE A 849 12.72 -0.61 42.07
CA ILE A 849 12.64 -0.83 43.53
C ILE A 849 13.69 -1.85 44.01
N LEU A 850 14.32 -2.60 43.09
CA LEU A 850 15.53 -3.41 43.35
C LEU A 850 16.65 -2.65 44.09
N ASN A 851 16.70 -1.31 43.98
CA ASN A 851 17.80 -0.49 44.52
C ASN A 851 17.42 0.48 45.65
N LYS A 852 16.14 0.74 45.93
CA LYS A 852 15.73 1.81 46.88
C LYS A 852 15.34 1.33 48.28
N ASP A 853 14.86 0.10 48.43
CA ASP A 853 14.18 -0.34 49.67
C ASP A 853 15.03 -1.20 50.61
N VAL A 854 16.37 -1.11 50.51
CA VAL A 854 17.25 -1.85 51.41
C VAL A 854 17.95 -0.91 52.39
N LYS A 855 17.24 -0.56 53.47
CA LYS A 855 17.88 -0.26 54.76
C LYS A 855 17.77 -1.51 55.62
N TRP A 856 18.89 -2.17 55.88
CA TRP A 856 18.99 -3.14 56.96
C TRP A 856 19.70 -2.48 58.13
N ASP A 857 18.95 -2.18 59.18
CA ASP A 857 19.53 -2.07 60.52
C ASP A 857 19.98 -3.49 60.91
N TYR A 858 21.29 -3.69 61.01
CA TYR A 858 21.89 -4.88 61.61
C TYR A 858 22.25 -4.59 63.07
#